data_AF-A0A059XSW4-F1
#
_entry.id   AF-A0A059XSW4-F1
#
_cell.length_a   1.000
_cell.length_b   1.000
_cell.length_c   1.000
_cell.angle_alpha   90.00
_cell.angle_beta   90.00
_cell.angle_gamma   90.00
#
_symmetry.space_group_name_H-M   'P 1'
#
loop_
_entity.id
_entity.type
_entity.pdbx_description
1 polymer ?
#
loop_
_entity_poly.entity_id
_entity_poly.type
_entity_poly.pdbx_seq_one_letter_code
_entity_poly.pdbx_strand_id
1 'polypeptide(L)'
;MDSPSGRKKTASSVPAWVRDLPPSTLVLMDGFGYIFRAYHSRVTFVTRAGLPTGAITVFGNMLLSVLKELSPSAMAVVFESRTGNVRSEILPEIKANRPEPPSDFLQQIPYIERLIRGIGVPLLSTDGYEADDTIAALALKWLNHHDRTNVPCHVVVLSSDKDLLTLVSDRVWVYDPMTKKVLGPSDVREKWGVEPWQIPDLLALTGDTADNIPGVPGIGQKTAAKLLGNQGTIDTLYEDLDNVVPERIRTLLREHRERVFRNKKVTVLHSDLALSLEPESLSLSPPDMDSLKSLLQELEAPGLLSRVHRTLELREPSLAREEGKRRQSSEVRLPFQGDLPQMSGCPGAGIDLVDDSGFWVHDGDQANFYPFSSEEEVLKTMSAWRDEGKAVWCFDQTRLYRKCPRFFALGIPFVFDATIAAYLLEPGHRDYLLENLAARYFLTETSDRTRLVRNVLSKLWEDAVKEGLLELVQSIEIPLGRILYQMEVLGIRIDRQALESARESIEALARELEEEIYRLAGSRFTILSPKQVGEILYGKLGLPTARKGKTGYSTDEETLTGLSALHPLPEKILAYRQMKKLLSTYVDPISRGVDAQGRLHGQFNQTVTATGRLSSSNPNLQNIPMRSPAGREIRKCFIAGENRVLLSADYSQIELRLLAHFSEDPELMAVFERNEDIHARTARLLFGDPVTPETRRKAKTINFGILYGMSAFSLSQDLGVEPQEAQAFIDRYFGAFPKVGPLFDSILEEAKKTGEVRTILGRKRRIPELFAPDRRSREYGERMAVNTVLQGSAADLIKKSMVDFGQVRKDRPEVGDLLVQVHDELLFEVREDNLEDTSGTIRSLMEGALRLKVPLIVQVGHGKNWVDAHPG
;
A
#
# COMPACT_ATOMS: atom_id res chain seq x y z
N MET A 1 43.44 0.69 16.59
CA MET A 1 42.39 1.70 16.81
C MET A 1 41.07 0.98 16.63
N ASP A 2 40.38 0.76 17.74
CA ASP A 2 39.32 -0.23 17.89
C ASP A 2 38.08 0.11 17.06
N SER A 3 37.62 -0.88 16.30
CA SER A 3 36.38 -0.87 15.52
C SER A 3 35.23 -1.41 16.37
N PRO A 4 34.11 -0.70 16.56
CA PRO A 4 32.91 -1.31 17.12
C PRO A 4 32.07 -1.96 16.02
N SER A 5 31.85 -3.25 16.22
CA SER A 5 31.05 -4.19 15.43
C SER A 5 29.61 -3.72 15.16
N GLY A 6 29.25 -3.64 13.88
CA GLY A 6 27.87 -3.37 13.43
C GLY A 6 26.94 -4.55 13.69
N ARG A 7 26.15 -4.48 14.77
CA ARG A 7 24.97 -5.33 14.97
C ARG A 7 23.91 -5.00 13.92
N LYS A 8 23.52 -6.01 13.15
CA LYS A 8 22.36 -6.04 12.24
C LYS A 8 21.11 -5.58 13.02
N LYS A 9 20.45 -4.50 12.60
CA LYS A 9 19.12 -4.11 13.11
C LYS A 9 18.05 -4.67 12.18
N THR A 10 17.25 -5.57 12.74
CA THR A 10 15.96 -6.02 12.22
C THR A 10 15.00 -4.83 12.10
N ALA A 11 14.23 -4.77 11.01
CA ALA A 11 13.32 -3.67 10.73
C ALA A 11 12.03 -3.81 11.54
N SER A 12 11.99 -3.21 12.73
CA SER A 12 10.74 -2.58 13.19
C SER A 12 10.68 -1.19 12.56
N SER A 13 9.59 -0.88 11.86
CA SER A 13 9.36 0.37 11.13
C SER A 13 9.08 1.56 12.05
N VAL A 14 9.80 1.65 13.17
CA VAL A 14 9.76 2.80 14.08
C VAL A 14 10.61 3.91 13.46
N PRO A 15 10.02 5.07 13.11
CA PRO A 15 10.77 6.19 12.55
C PRO A 15 11.99 6.56 13.40
N ALA A 16 13.09 6.97 12.77
CA ALA A 16 14.36 7.21 13.48
C ALA A 16 14.20 8.17 14.68
N TRP A 17 13.40 9.23 14.53
CA TRP A 17 13.13 10.22 15.59
C TRP A 17 12.43 9.62 16.82
N VAL A 18 11.65 8.55 16.66
CA VAL A 18 10.96 7.88 17.78
C VAL A 18 11.96 7.08 18.64
N ARG A 19 13.06 6.62 18.06
CA ARG A 19 14.12 5.89 18.79
C ARG A 19 14.95 6.79 19.70
N ASP A 20 14.89 8.10 19.46
CA ASP A 20 15.64 9.12 20.20
C ASP A 20 14.78 9.80 21.29
N LEU A 21 13.52 9.37 21.45
CA LEU A 21 12.63 9.87 22.50
C LEU A 21 13.02 9.30 23.87
N PRO A 22 13.10 10.13 24.94
CA PRO A 22 13.34 9.66 26.29
C PRO A 22 12.11 8.88 26.80
N PRO A 23 12.30 7.96 27.76
CA PRO A 23 11.19 7.18 28.36
C PRO A 23 10.05 8.03 28.94
N SER A 24 10.37 9.23 29.42
CA SER A 24 9.47 10.27 29.96
C SER A 24 8.87 11.15 28.85
N THR A 25 8.41 10.53 27.76
CA THR A 25 7.71 11.21 26.68
C THR A 25 6.20 11.20 26.92
N LEU A 26 5.59 12.39 26.94
CA LEU A 26 4.15 12.59 26.99
C LEU A 26 3.58 12.72 25.58
N VAL A 27 2.53 11.97 25.26
CA VAL A 27 1.78 12.10 24.00
C VAL A 27 0.44 12.78 24.26
N LEU A 28 0.18 13.91 23.60
CA LEU A 28 -1.09 14.64 23.71
C LEU A 28 -1.81 14.64 22.38
N MET A 29 -3.06 14.17 22.33
CA MET A 29 -3.81 14.03 21.09
C MET A 29 -5.00 14.97 21.04
N ASP A 30 -5.08 15.79 19.99
CA ASP A 30 -6.29 16.55 19.64
C ASP A 30 -7.39 15.58 19.17
N GLY A 31 -8.31 15.24 20.07
CA GLY A 31 -9.30 14.19 19.83
C GLY A 31 -10.28 14.55 18.72
N PHE A 32 -10.96 15.69 18.83
CA PHE A 32 -12.03 16.05 17.90
C PHE A 32 -11.52 16.30 16.48
N GLY A 33 -10.35 16.92 16.32
CA GLY A 33 -9.73 17.10 14.99
C GLY A 33 -9.53 15.78 14.26
N TYR A 34 -9.03 14.76 14.97
CA TYR A 34 -8.84 13.43 14.40
C TYR A 34 -10.14 12.64 14.20
N ILE A 35 -11.11 12.74 15.11
CA ILE A 35 -12.40 12.07 14.98
C ILE A 35 -13.16 12.61 13.75
N PHE A 36 -13.12 13.93 13.54
CA PHE A 36 -13.75 14.57 12.38
C PHE A 36 -13.06 14.17 11.06
N ARG A 37 -11.73 14.11 11.04
CA ARG A 37 -11.00 13.59 9.86
C ARG A 37 -11.26 12.11 9.62
N ALA A 38 -11.41 11.30 10.68
CA ALA A 38 -11.77 9.89 10.58
C ALA A 38 -13.15 9.70 9.93
N TYR A 39 -14.14 10.53 10.32
CA TYR A 39 -15.47 10.56 9.70
C TYR A 39 -15.43 10.85 8.19
N HIS A 40 -14.55 11.76 7.73
CA HIS A 40 -14.43 12.12 6.31
C HIS A 40 -13.57 11.17 5.45
N SER A 41 -13.00 10.12 6.03
CA SER A 41 -12.07 9.19 5.35
C SER A 41 -12.69 8.27 4.28
N ARG A 42 -13.99 8.46 3.94
CA ARG A 42 -14.81 7.65 3.00
C ARG A 42 -15.11 6.22 3.45
N VAL A 43 -14.71 5.85 4.67
CA VAL A 43 -15.09 4.58 5.29
C VAL A 43 -16.50 4.73 5.86
N THR A 44 -17.45 3.98 5.31
CA THR A 44 -18.84 3.97 5.77
C THR A 44 -19.20 2.56 6.24
N PHE A 45 -19.39 2.41 7.54
CA PHE A 45 -19.90 1.20 8.18
C PHE A 45 -21.13 1.58 8.98
N VAL A 46 -22.12 0.70 9.01
CA VAL A 46 -23.37 0.88 9.74
C VAL A 46 -23.73 -0.46 10.38
N THR A 47 -24.11 -0.46 11.66
CA THR A 47 -24.60 -1.67 12.35
C THR A 47 -25.98 -2.08 11.85
N ARG A 48 -26.47 -3.27 12.22
CA ARG A 48 -27.84 -3.69 11.91
C ARG A 48 -28.90 -2.76 12.52
N ALA A 49 -28.57 -2.10 13.63
CA ALA A 49 -29.42 -1.11 14.29
C ALA A 49 -29.39 0.28 13.62
N GLY A 50 -28.62 0.44 12.53
CA GLY A 50 -28.53 1.71 11.79
C GLY A 50 -27.51 2.70 12.36
N LEU A 51 -26.71 2.32 13.36
CA LEU A 51 -25.67 3.18 13.94
C LEU A 51 -24.45 3.24 12.99
N PRO A 52 -24.05 4.43 12.50
CA PRO A 52 -22.81 4.60 11.75
C PRO A 52 -21.58 4.31 12.64
N THR A 53 -20.59 3.57 12.13
CA THR A 53 -19.38 3.18 12.91
C THR A 53 -18.06 3.46 12.19
N GLY A 54 -18.12 4.16 11.05
CA GLY A 54 -16.95 4.49 10.23
C GLY A 54 -15.89 5.31 10.97
N ALA A 55 -16.30 6.37 11.66
CA ALA A 55 -15.38 7.24 12.41
C ALA A 55 -14.77 6.49 13.61
N ILE A 56 -15.57 5.69 14.31
CA ILE A 56 -15.12 4.86 15.45
C ILE A 56 -14.02 3.91 15.00
N THR A 57 -14.23 3.22 13.88
CA THR A 57 -13.28 2.24 13.34
C THR A 57 -11.98 2.90 12.91
N VAL A 58 -12.05 4.01 12.18
CA VAL A 58 -10.87 4.69 11.65
C VAL A 58 -10.06 5.36 12.78
N PHE A 59 -10.74 6.05 13.70
CA PHE A 59 -10.10 6.65 14.88
C PHE A 59 -9.48 5.58 15.79
N GLY A 60 -10.20 4.50 16.10
CA GLY A 60 -9.70 3.41 16.94
C GLY A 60 -8.45 2.74 16.36
N ASN A 61 -8.46 2.45 15.04
CA ASN A 61 -7.27 1.92 14.36
C ASN A 61 -6.07 2.87 14.44
N MET A 62 -6.30 4.17 14.28
CA MET A 62 -5.25 5.18 14.37
C MET A 62 -4.69 5.29 15.79
N LEU A 63 -5.54 5.33 16.81
CA LEU A 63 -5.13 5.35 18.22
C LEU A 63 -4.28 4.13 18.58
N LEU A 64 -4.71 2.92 18.17
CA LEU A 64 -3.93 1.69 18.37
C LEU A 64 -2.58 1.72 17.63
N SER A 65 -2.54 2.29 16.43
CA SER A 65 -1.30 2.52 15.69
C SER A 65 -0.35 3.44 16.45
N VAL A 66 -0.84 4.56 16.99
CA VAL A 66 -0.05 5.49 17.81
C VAL A 66 0.51 4.79 19.04
N LEU A 67 -0.32 4.03 19.76
CA LEU A 67 0.12 3.28 20.96
C LEU A 67 1.21 2.25 20.62
N LYS A 68 1.13 1.61 19.46
CA LYS A 68 2.15 0.66 18.99
C LYS A 68 3.43 1.36 18.53
N GLU A 69 3.31 2.42 17.75
CA GLU A 69 4.43 3.11 17.10
C GLU A 69 5.26 3.91 18.12
N LEU A 70 4.60 4.68 18.99
CA LEU A 70 5.26 5.58 19.93
C LEU A 70 5.51 4.93 21.29
N SER A 71 4.79 3.84 21.61
CA SER A 71 4.87 3.15 22.89
C SER A 71 4.90 4.09 24.13
N PRO A 72 3.97 5.07 24.23
CA PRO A 72 4.07 6.10 25.27
C PRO A 72 3.85 5.53 26.68
N SER A 73 4.63 6.05 27.63
CA SER A 73 4.45 5.84 29.07
C SER A 73 3.36 6.74 29.67
N ALA A 74 3.17 7.93 29.09
CA ALA A 74 2.09 8.86 29.41
C ALA A 74 1.40 9.36 28.14
N MET A 75 0.07 9.41 28.14
CA MET A 75 -0.73 9.89 27.02
C MET A 75 -2.07 10.46 27.48
N ALA A 76 -2.60 11.45 26.76
CA ALA A 76 -4.00 11.86 26.89
C ALA A 76 -4.62 12.17 25.53
N VAL A 77 -5.91 11.89 25.41
CA VAL A 77 -6.76 12.44 24.35
C VAL A 77 -7.52 13.62 24.93
N VAL A 78 -7.48 14.76 24.25
CA VAL A 78 -8.07 16.02 24.70
C VAL A 78 -9.24 16.38 23.80
N PHE A 79 -10.39 16.63 24.41
CA PHE A 79 -11.63 17.05 23.75
C PHE A 79 -11.92 18.52 24.05
N GLU A 80 -12.73 19.13 23.19
CA GLU A 80 -13.23 20.49 23.35
C GLU A 80 -14.08 20.64 24.62
N SER A 81 -14.14 21.87 25.15
CA SER A 81 -15.02 22.25 26.26
C SER A 81 -16.50 21.91 25.99
N ARG A 82 -17.21 21.47 27.03
CA ARG A 82 -18.67 21.29 27.01
C ARG A 82 -19.45 22.56 27.34
N THR A 83 -18.78 23.61 27.83
CA THR A 83 -19.40 24.81 28.43
C THR A 83 -19.13 26.10 27.66
N GLY A 84 -18.79 26.00 26.36
CA GLY A 84 -18.46 27.14 25.50
C GLY A 84 -16.97 27.49 25.51
N ASN A 85 -16.59 28.57 24.82
CA ASN A 85 -15.20 28.98 24.62
C ASN A 85 -15.04 30.49 24.90
N VAL A 86 -14.10 30.83 25.79
CA VAL A 86 -13.70 32.21 26.12
C VAL A 86 -13.35 33.09 24.92
N ARG A 87 -12.84 32.52 23.82
CA ARG A 87 -12.55 33.27 22.59
C ARG A 87 -13.80 33.85 21.93
N SER A 88 -14.96 33.24 22.16
CA SER A 88 -16.25 33.74 21.63
C SER A 88 -16.68 35.06 22.28
N GLU A 89 -16.18 35.36 23.48
CA GLU A 89 -16.39 36.66 24.13
C GLU A 89 -15.55 37.78 23.48
N ILE A 90 -14.40 37.43 22.90
CA ILE A 90 -13.48 38.36 22.24
C ILE A 90 -13.86 38.55 20.76
N LEU A 91 -14.26 37.47 20.10
CA LEU A 91 -14.65 37.42 18.70
C LEU A 91 -15.94 36.58 18.56
N PRO A 92 -17.13 37.18 18.65
CA PRO A 92 -18.41 36.46 18.57
C PRO A 92 -18.59 35.66 17.28
N GLU A 93 -18.01 36.12 16.17
CA GLU A 93 -18.03 35.45 14.87
C GLU A 93 -17.01 34.30 14.73
N ILE A 94 -16.25 33.96 15.77
CA ILE A 94 -15.25 32.89 15.72
C ILE A 94 -15.92 31.54 15.42
N LYS A 95 -15.36 30.78 14.48
CA LYS A 95 -15.91 29.49 14.01
C LYS A 95 -17.36 29.56 13.51
N ALA A 96 -17.97 30.75 13.34
CA ALA A 96 -19.37 30.93 12.97
C ALA A 96 -19.72 30.41 11.56
N ASN A 97 -18.73 30.30 10.68
CA ASN A 97 -18.89 29.74 9.34
C ASN A 97 -18.78 28.20 9.31
N ARG A 98 -18.52 27.54 10.45
CA ARG A 98 -18.45 26.07 10.49
C ARG A 98 -19.87 25.51 10.44
N PRO A 99 -20.17 24.57 9.50
CA PRO A 99 -21.46 23.90 9.50
C PRO A 99 -21.62 23.11 10.80
N GLU A 100 -22.86 23.00 11.30
CA GLU A 100 -23.14 22.14 12.44
C GLU A 100 -22.69 20.69 12.14
N PRO A 101 -22.07 20.00 13.11
CA PRO A 101 -21.62 18.64 12.90
C PRO A 101 -22.82 17.74 12.50
N PRO A 102 -22.67 16.90 11.46
CA PRO A 102 -23.73 15.99 11.05
C PRO A 102 -24.23 15.10 12.20
N SER A 103 -25.55 14.84 12.24
CA SER A 103 -26.14 14.06 13.35
C SER A 103 -25.59 12.63 13.46
N ASP A 104 -25.21 12.02 12.33
CA ASP A 104 -24.58 10.71 12.22
C ASP A 104 -23.11 10.72 12.71
N PHE A 105 -22.44 11.86 12.66
CA PHE A 105 -21.15 12.08 13.30
C PHE A 105 -21.30 12.17 14.82
N LEU A 106 -22.25 12.98 15.31
CA LEU A 106 -22.47 13.18 16.75
C LEU A 106 -22.87 11.88 17.47
N GLN A 107 -23.64 11.01 16.80
CA GLN A 107 -24.01 9.69 17.31
C GLN A 107 -22.81 8.79 17.64
N GLN A 108 -21.65 9.00 17.00
CA GLN A 108 -20.46 8.17 17.19
C GLN A 108 -19.59 8.60 18.37
N ILE A 109 -19.70 9.85 18.83
CA ILE A 109 -18.83 10.42 19.86
C ILE A 109 -18.87 9.63 21.18
N PRO A 110 -20.05 9.29 21.75
CA PRO A 110 -20.10 8.54 23.02
C PRO A 110 -19.40 7.18 22.95
N TYR A 111 -19.44 6.52 21.79
CA TYR A 111 -18.77 5.24 21.57
C TYR A 111 -17.26 5.39 21.46
N ILE A 112 -16.79 6.49 20.88
CA ILE A 112 -15.36 6.81 20.83
C ILE A 112 -14.84 7.13 22.24
N GLU A 113 -15.60 7.87 23.05
CA GLU A 113 -15.25 8.12 24.45
C GLU A 113 -15.12 6.79 25.23
N ARG A 114 -16.08 5.88 25.07
CA ARG A 114 -16.02 4.53 25.67
C ARG A 114 -14.81 3.73 25.18
N LEU A 115 -14.49 3.82 23.89
CA LEU A 115 -13.32 3.14 23.31
C LEU A 115 -12.01 3.67 23.91
N ILE A 116 -11.82 5.00 23.96
CA ILE A 116 -10.61 5.64 24.52
C ILE A 116 -10.42 5.22 25.98
N ARG A 117 -11.48 5.31 26.79
CA ARG A 117 -11.45 4.93 28.20
C ARG A 117 -11.19 3.44 28.38
N GLY A 118 -11.82 2.59 27.57
CA GLY A 118 -11.60 1.14 27.60
C GLY A 118 -10.17 0.75 27.26
N ILE A 119 -9.50 1.46 26.34
CA ILE A 119 -8.08 1.26 26.04
C ILE A 119 -7.17 1.67 27.21
N GLY A 120 -7.70 2.42 28.19
CA GLY A 120 -6.95 2.91 29.34
C GLY A 120 -6.27 4.25 29.09
N VAL A 121 -6.68 5.00 28.06
CA VAL A 121 -6.12 6.34 27.77
C VAL A 121 -6.93 7.42 28.51
N PRO A 122 -6.29 8.30 29.29
CA PRO A 122 -6.92 9.48 29.85
C PRO A 122 -7.63 10.33 28.80
N LEU A 123 -8.92 10.61 29.03
CA LEU A 123 -9.75 11.48 28.20
C LEU A 123 -10.09 12.75 28.98
N LEU A 124 -9.60 13.90 28.51
CA LEU A 124 -9.63 15.17 29.23
C LEU A 124 -10.38 16.25 28.42
N SER A 125 -10.98 17.20 29.13
CA SER A 125 -11.54 18.45 28.59
C SER A 125 -11.45 19.52 29.68
N THR A 126 -11.30 20.79 29.32
CA THR A 126 -11.30 21.90 30.28
C THR A 126 -12.45 22.84 29.99
N ASP A 127 -13.33 23.03 30.97
CA ASP A 127 -14.50 23.89 30.82
C ASP A 127 -14.11 25.33 30.47
N GLY A 128 -14.78 25.90 29.47
CA GLY A 128 -14.53 27.24 28.94
C GLY A 128 -13.37 27.38 27.96
N TYR A 129 -12.53 26.35 27.78
CA TYR A 129 -11.32 26.40 26.96
C TYR A 129 -11.31 25.38 25.82
N GLU A 130 -10.55 25.66 24.77
CA GLU A 130 -10.44 24.73 23.64
C GLU A 130 -9.46 23.59 23.96
N ALA A 131 -9.57 22.50 23.20
CA ALA A 131 -8.67 21.38 23.32
C ALA A 131 -7.18 21.81 23.20
N ASP A 132 -6.91 22.80 22.34
CA ASP A 132 -5.56 23.32 22.11
C ASP A 132 -4.98 24.03 23.34
N ASP A 133 -5.81 24.74 24.12
CA ASP A 133 -5.38 25.38 25.37
C ASP A 133 -5.04 24.32 26.42
N THR A 134 -5.90 23.30 26.57
CA THR A 134 -5.63 22.19 27.47
C THR A 134 -4.37 21.44 27.09
N ILE A 135 -4.12 21.21 25.79
CA ILE A 135 -2.88 20.60 25.29
C ILE A 135 -1.67 21.48 25.63
N ALA A 136 -1.75 22.79 25.40
CA ALA A 136 -0.68 23.74 25.72
C ALA A 136 -0.35 23.74 27.22
N ALA A 137 -1.38 23.79 28.08
CA ALA A 137 -1.23 23.77 29.52
C ALA A 137 -0.67 22.44 30.04
N LEU A 138 -1.10 21.30 29.50
CA LEU A 138 -0.56 19.98 29.83
C LEU A 138 0.91 19.83 29.41
N ALA A 139 1.26 20.28 28.20
CA ALA A 139 2.64 20.26 27.71
C ALA A 139 3.55 21.08 28.64
N LEU A 140 3.15 22.31 28.97
CA LEU A 140 3.92 23.17 29.87
C LEU A 140 4.02 22.59 31.28
N LYS A 141 2.92 22.02 31.82
CA LYS A 141 2.92 21.38 33.14
C LYS A 141 3.86 20.17 33.19
N TRP A 142 3.88 19.35 32.13
CA TRP A 142 4.76 18.19 32.02
C TRP A 142 6.24 18.60 32.00
N LEU A 143 6.59 19.57 31.16
CA LEU A 143 7.94 20.12 31.07
C LEU A 143 8.38 20.70 32.41
N ASN A 144 7.55 21.54 33.04
CA ASN A 144 7.86 22.17 34.33
C ASN A 144 8.04 21.16 35.47
N HIS A 145 7.23 20.10 35.50
CA HIS A 145 7.39 19.04 36.50
C HIS A 145 8.73 18.32 36.33
N HIS A 146 9.09 17.96 35.09
CA HIS A 146 10.32 17.23 34.80
C HIS A 146 11.59 18.10 34.90
N ASP A 147 11.49 19.40 34.63
CA ASP A 147 12.56 20.36 34.91
C ASP A 147 12.85 20.45 36.41
N ARG A 148 11.82 20.36 37.28
CA ARG A 148 11.99 20.33 38.74
C ARG A 148 12.58 19.01 39.24
N THR A 149 12.28 17.89 38.59
CA THR A 149 12.81 16.57 38.96
C THR A 149 14.13 16.24 38.25
N ASN A 150 14.61 17.12 37.37
CA ASN A 150 15.82 16.96 36.56
C ASN A 150 15.83 15.66 35.72
N VAL A 151 14.64 15.26 35.23
CA VAL A 151 14.45 14.09 34.36
C VAL A 151 14.28 14.56 32.92
N PRO A 152 15.10 14.12 31.95
CA PRO A 152 14.92 14.48 30.55
C PRO A 152 13.54 14.08 30.05
N CYS A 153 12.78 14.99 29.44
CA CYS A 153 11.44 14.69 28.95
C CYS A 153 11.17 15.37 27.61
N HIS A 154 10.24 14.80 26.85
CA HIS A 154 9.71 15.38 25.63
C HIS A 154 8.19 15.33 25.60
N VAL A 155 7.59 16.17 24.77
CA VAL A 155 6.15 16.15 24.48
C VAL A 155 5.95 15.94 22.99
N VAL A 156 5.07 15.01 22.62
CA VAL A 156 4.64 14.79 21.23
C VAL A 156 3.16 15.13 21.14
N VAL A 157 2.86 16.23 20.46
CA VAL A 157 1.49 16.68 20.19
C VAL A 157 1.01 16.06 18.88
N LEU A 158 -0.01 15.23 18.95
CA LEU A 158 -0.70 14.71 17.79
C LEU A 158 -1.75 15.73 17.37
N SER A 159 -1.47 16.46 16.29
CA SER A 159 -2.42 17.35 15.64
C SER A 159 -2.00 17.68 14.21
N SER A 160 -2.96 18.18 13.44
CA SER A 160 -2.72 18.90 12.18
C SER A 160 -3.06 20.39 12.26
N ASP A 161 -3.53 20.85 13.41
CA ASP A 161 -3.84 22.24 13.64
C ASP A 161 -2.55 23.07 13.67
N LYS A 162 -2.60 24.23 13.02
CA LYS A 162 -1.46 25.15 12.94
C LYS A 162 -1.29 25.93 14.24
N ASP A 163 -2.34 26.07 15.05
CA ASP A 163 -2.27 26.82 16.31
C ASP A 163 -1.34 26.14 17.31
N LEU A 164 -1.38 24.81 17.35
CA LEU A 164 -0.48 23.98 18.15
C LEU A 164 0.98 24.01 17.68
N LEU A 165 1.28 24.55 16.49
CA LEU A 165 2.67 24.77 16.06
C LEU A 165 3.38 25.79 16.95
N THR A 166 2.65 26.64 17.68
CA THR A 166 3.24 27.57 18.65
C THR A 166 3.99 26.86 19.78
N LEU A 167 3.66 25.59 20.05
CA LEU A 167 4.28 24.80 21.10
C LEU A 167 5.61 24.18 20.66
N VAL A 168 5.87 24.12 19.36
CA VAL A 168 7.04 23.41 18.81
C VAL A 168 8.34 24.02 19.34
N SER A 169 9.19 23.17 19.87
CA SER A 169 10.50 23.53 20.43
C SER A 169 11.47 22.35 20.29
N ASP A 170 12.67 22.45 20.86
CA ASP A 170 13.61 21.33 20.90
C ASP A 170 13.09 20.15 21.75
N ARG A 171 12.11 20.40 22.62
CA ARG A 171 11.51 19.38 23.51
C ARG A 171 10.05 19.06 23.21
N VAL A 172 9.45 19.74 22.24
CA VAL A 172 8.03 19.56 21.87
C VAL A 172 7.92 19.44 20.36
N TRP A 173 7.36 18.33 19.89
CA TRP A 173 7.12 18.09 18.47
C TRP A 173 5.64 17.97 18.16
N VAL A 174 5.25 18.39 16.96
CA VAL A 174 3.92 18.11 16.41
C VAL A 174 4.03 16.96 15.41
N TYR A 175 3.20 15.93 15.55
CA TYR A 175 3.18 14.75 14.69
C TYR A 175 1.77 14.46 14.17
N ASP A 176 1.59 14.40 12.85
CA ASP A 176 0.33 13.95 12.26
C ASP A 176 0.41 12.43 11.92
N PRO A 177 -0.27 11.54 12.68
CA PRO A 177 -0.22 10.10 12.48
C PRO A 177 -0.94 9.63 11.21
N MET A 178 -1.79 10.47 10.60
CA MET A 178 -2.42 10.15 9.30
C MET A 178 -1.51 10.44 8.12
N THR A 179 -0.75 11.54 8.14
CA THR A 179 0.20 11.88 7.05
C THR A 179 1.62 11.42 7.31
N LYS A 180 1.90 10.92 8.52
CA LYS A 180 3.22 10.53 9.01
C LYS A 180 4.25 11.67 8.97
N LYS A 181 3.79 12.92 9.12
CA LYS A 181 4.64 14.11 9.14
C LYS A 181 4.97 14.52 10.56
N VAL A 182 6.25 14.78 10.82
CA VAL A 182 6.76 15.38 12.06
C VAL A 182 7.16 16.81 11.75
N LEU A 183 6.83 17.74 12.64
CA LEU A 183 7.17 19.15 12.52
C LEU A 183 7.99 19.55 13.75
N GLY A 184 9.25 19.88 13.52
CA GLY A 184 10.14 20.54 14.46
C GLY A 184 10.33 22.03 14.14
N PRO A 185 11.15 22.75 14.91
CA PRO A 185 11.35 24.20 14.74
C PRO A 185 11.80 24.60 13.33
N SER A 186 12.66 23.78 12.69
CA SER A 186 13.11 24.01 11.31
C SER A 186 11.97 23.94 10.30
N ASP A 187 11.05 22.99 10.45
CA ASP A 187 9.92 22.81 9.55
C ASP A 187 8.94 23.98 9.65
N VAL A 188 8.76 24.52 10.86
CA VAL A 188 7.94 25.72 11.07
C VAL A 188 8.57 26.91 10.37
N ARG A 189 9.87 27.15 10.54
CA ARG A 189 10.58 28.24 9.86
C ARG A 189 10.50 28.13 8.34
N GLU A 190 10.74 26.94 7.79
CA GLU A 190 10.73 26.71 6.35
C GLU A 190 9.33 26.97 5.76
N LYS A 191 8.29 26.48 6.42
CA LYS A 191 6.91 26.57 5.92
C LYS A 191 6.26 27.93 6.17
N TRP A 192 6.45 28.48 7.37
CA TRP A 192 5.71 29.67 7.84
C TRP A 192 6.53 30.96 7.73
N GLY A 193 7.86 30.87 7.68
CA GLY A 193 8.77 32.01 7.60
C GLY A 193 8.99 32.72 8.93
N VAL A 194 8.52 32.14 10.04
CA VAL A 194 8.62 32.67 11.41
C VAL A 194 9.02 31.55 12.37
N GLU A 195 9.50 31.90 13.56
CA GLU A 195 9.73 30.93 14.63
C GLU A 195 8.39 30.40 15.19
N PRO A 196 8.37 29.18 15.80
CA PRO A 196 7.16 28.62 16.42
C PRO A 196 6.39 29.60 17.32
N TRP A 197 7.08 30.28 18.23
CA TRP A 197 6.47 31.23 19.16
C TRP A 197 5.82 32.46 18.50
N GLN A 198 6.11 32.73 17.22
CA GLN A 198 5.54 33.85 16.44
C GLN A 198 4.28 33.44 15.66
N ILE A 199 3.88 32.16 15.65
CA ILE A 199 2.70 31.68 14.92
C ILE A 199 1.42 32.47 15.30
N PRO A 200 1.12 32.74 16.59
CA PRO A 200 -0.04 33.55 16.96
C PRO A 200 -0.01 34.94 16.33
N ASP A 201 1.15 35.61 16.36
CA ASP A 201 1.31 36.95 15.80
C ASP A 201 1.21 36.95 14.26
N LEU A 202 1.70 35.89 13.61
CA LEU A 202 1.53 35.68 12.17
C LEU A 202 0.05 35.53 11.80
N LEU A 203 -0.71 34.72 12.55
CA LEU A 203 -2.14 34.49 12.33
C LEU A 203 -2.97 35.73 12.65
N ALA A 204 -2.57 36.52 13.65
CA ALA A 204 -3.25 37.76 13.96
C ALA A 204 -3.15 38.81 12.82
N LEU A 205 -2.04 38.82 12.07
CA LEU A 205 -1.85 39.66 10.89
C LEU A 205 -2.54 39.10 9.63
N THR A 206 -2.38 37.79 9.40
CA THR A 206 -2.81 37.14 8.14
C THR A 206 -4.27 36.69 8.17
N GLY A 207 -4.83 36.51 9.36
CA GLY A 207 -6.12 35.90 9.59
C GLY A 207 -6.09 34.37 9.52
N ASP A 208 -7.21 33.78 9.89
CA ASP A 208 -7.47 32.37 9.76
C ASP A 208 -8.87 32.11 9.19
N THR A 209 -8.93 31.59 7.97
CA THR A 209 -10.20 31.21 7.36
C THR A 209 -10.87 30.02 8.05
N ALA A 210 -10.10 29.13 8.70
CA ALA A 210 -10.66 27.95 9.37
C ALA A 210 -11.48 28.33 10.63
N ASP A 211 -11.05 29.39 11.30
CA ASP A 211 -11.68 29.92 12.52
C ASP A 211 -12.45 31.22 12.30
N ASN A 212 -12.61 31.63 11.04
CA ASN A 212 -13.26 32.88 10.68
C ASN A 212 -12.60 34.12 11.33
N ILE A 213 -11.27 34.09 11.48
CA ILE A 213 -10.47 35.22 11.97
C ILE A 213 -10.09 36.09 10.76
N PRO A 214 -10.60 37.32 10.63
CA PRO A 214 -10.28 38.18 9.50
C PRO A 214 -8.87 38.76 9.63
N GLY A 215 -8.04 38.60 8.60
CA GLY A 215 -6.72 39.21 8.53
C GLY A 215 -6.74 40.70 8.16
N VAL A 216 -5.54 41.27 8.02
CA VAL A 216 -5.33 42.59 7.43
C VAL A 216 -5.35 42.46 5.89
N PRO A 217 -6.31 43.06 5.18
CA PRO A 217 -6.39 42.96 3.73
C PRO A 217 -5.08 43.40 3.05
N GLY A 218 -4.50 42.53 2.22
CA GLY A 218 -3.24 42.80 1.53
C GLY A 218 -1.98 42.39 2.29
N ILE A 219 -2.09 41.89 3.53
CA ILE A 219 -0.97 41.30 4.27
C ILE A 219 -1.09 39.76 4.26
N GLY A 220 -0.39 39.12 3.33
CA GLY A 220 -0.26 37.66 3.28
C GLY A 220 0.91 37.14 4.13
N GLN A 221 1.01 35.82 4.24
CA GLN A 221 2.01 35.12 5.07
C GLN A 221 3.44 35.62 4.91
N LYS A 222 3.95 35.77 3.67
CA LYS A 222 5.31 36.24 3.42
C LYS A 222 5.54 37.68 3.90
N THR A 223 4.53 38.53 3.73
CA THR A 223 4.58 39.93 4.18
C THR A 223 4.56 39.99 5.70
N ALA A 224 3.67 39.23 6.35
CA ALA A 224 3.59 39.15 7.80
C ALA A 224 4.88 38.59 8.42
N ALA A 225 5.44 37.51 7.86
CA ALA A 225 6.72 36.96 8.29
C ALA A 225 7.87 37.98 8.19
N LYS A 226 7.92 38.75 7.10
CA LYS A 226 8.92 39.82 6.93
C LYS A 226 8.73 40.97 7.93
N LEU A 227 7.49 41.30 8.27
CA LEU A 227 7.17 42.35 9.25
C LEU A 227 7.55 41.94 10.67
N LEU A 228 7.36 40.67 11.03
CA LEU A 228 7.75 40.12 12.33
C LEU A 228 9.28 39.90 12.42
N GLY A 229 9.94 39.54 11.32
CA GLY A 229 11.39 39.28 11.33
C GLY A 229 11.78 38.16 12.31
N ASN A 230 13.06 38.07 12.67
CA ASN A 230 13.57 36.97 13.51
C ASN A 230 13.23 37.09 15.00
N GLN A 231 12.89 38.29 15.49
CA GLN A 231 12.66 38.54 16.93
C GLN A 231 11.48 39.48 17.21
N GLY A 232 10.76 39.93 16.19
CA GLY A 232 9.64 40.86 16.37
C GLY A 232 8.35 40.17 16.76
N THR A 233 7.58 40.85 17.57
CA THR A 233 6.18 40.58 17.90
C THR A 233 5.28 41.62 17.23
N ILE A 234 3.97 41.42 17.30
CA ILE A 234 3.01 42.49 17.01
C ILE A 234 3.30 43.74 17.85
N ASP A 235 3.61 43.61 19.15
CA ASP A 235 3.86 44.76 20.00
C ASP A 235 5.06 45.57 19.51
N THR A 236 6.20 44.92 19.25
CA THR A 236 7.39 45.61 18.71
C THR A 236 7.16 46.17 17.31
N LEU A 237 6.35 45.50 16.48
CA LEU A 237 5.97 45.99 15.15
C LEU A 237 5.17 47.30 15.24
N TYR A 238 4.28 47.43 16.23
CA TYR A 238 3.50 48.66 16.42
C TYR A 238 4.26 49.75 17.17
N GLU A 239 5.24 49.41 18.01
CA GLU A 239 6.19 50.37 18.60
C GLU A 239 7.09 51.01 17.53
N ASP A 240 7.50 50.25 16.51
CA ASP A 240 8.37 50.70 15.42
C ASP A 240 7.62 50.94 14.09
N LEU A 241 6.31 51.20 14.17
CA LEU A 241 5.44 51.24 12.98
C LEU A 241 5.87 52.29 11.94
N ASP A 242 6.44 53.41 12.40
CA ASP A 242 6.88 54.52 11.57
C ASP A 242 8.09 54.19 10.69
N ASN A 243 8.80 53.10 10.98
CA ASN A 243 9.95 52.63 10.20
C ASN A 243 9.60 51.54 9.17
N VAL A 244 8.33 51.12 9.09
CA VAL A 244 7.87 50.15 8.07
C VAL A 244 7.93 50.79 6.68
N VAL A 245 8.87 50.36 5.83
CA VAL A 245 9.25 51.03 4.56
C VAL A 245 8.14 51.15 3.51
N PRO A 246 7.26 50.15 3.28
CA PRO A 246 6.14 50.35 2.37
C PRO A 246 5.04 51.18 3.05
N GLU A 247 4.88 52.45 2.67
CA GLU A 247 3.87 53.35 3.23
C GLU A 247 2.47 52.73 3.17
N ARG A 248 2.11 52.07 2.06
CA ARG A 248 0.84 51.32 1.94
C ARG A 248 0.62 50.29 3.05
N ILE A 249 1.66 49.55 3.44
CA ILE A 249 1.56 48.52 4.49
C ILE A 249 1.45 49.18 5.87
N ARG A 250 2.19 50.27 6.09
CA ARG A 250 2.09 51.08 7.30
C ARG A 250 0.68 51.65 7.48
N THR A 251 0.07 52.19 6.43
CA THR A 251 -1.32 52.67 6.45
C THR A 251 -2.29 51.55 6.82
N LEU A 252 -2.19 50.38 6.17
CA LEU A 252 -3.04 49.22 6.46
C LEU A 252 -2.93 48.75 7.92
N LEU A 253 -1.71 48.70 8.46
CA LEU A 253 -1.49 48.33 9.86
C LEU A 253 -2.09 49.37 10.82
N ARG A 254 -1.96 50.67 10.54
CA ARG A 254 -2.61 51.73 11.34
C ARG A 254 -4.14 51.61 11.31
N GLU A 255 -4.73 51.46 10.12
CA GLU A 255 -6.17 51.33 9.92
C GLU A 255 -6.76 50.08 10.60
N HIS A 256 -6.00 48.99 10.64
CA HIS A 256 -6.45 47.70 11.19
C HIS A 256 -5.86 47.38 12.57
N ARG A 257 -5.28 48.35 13.28
CA ARG A 257 -4.61 48.14 14.58
C ARG A 257 -5.48 47.39 15.58
N GLU A 258 -6.69 47.88 15.84
CA GLU A 258 -7.60 47.27 16.82
C GLU A 258 -7.93 45.81 16.46
N ARG A 259 -8.10 45.52 15.17
CA ARG A 259 -8.34 44.17 14.67
C ARG A 259 -7.14 43.26 14.94
N VAL A 260 -5.92 43.71 14.64
CA VAL A 260 -4.71 42.91 14.84
C VAL A 260 -4.51 42.58 16.33
N PHE A 261 -4.67 43.56 17.22
CA PHE A 261 -4.56 43.32 18.67
C PHE A 261 -5.70 42.44 19.21
N ARG A 262 -6.92 42.57 18.69
CA ARG A 262 -8.02 41.64 19.01
C ARG A 262 -7.69 40.22 18.54
N ASN A 263 -7.26 40.06 17.30
CA ASN A 263 -6.90 38.75 16.75
C ASN A 263 -5.75 38.11 17.54
N LYS A 264 -4.75 38.89 17.96
CA LYS A 264 -3.66 38.39 18.82
C LYS A 264 -4.18 37.76 20.10
N LYS A 265 -5.16 38.38 20.76
CA LYS A 265 -5.78 37.79 21.97
C LYS A 265 -6.51 36.48 21.68
N VAL A 266 -7.05 36.33 20.47
CA VAL A 266 -7.75 35.11 20.05
C VAL A 266 -6.78 34.00 19.67
N THR A 267 -5.69 34.31 18.97
CA THR A 267 -4.75 33.31 18.43
C THR A 267 -3.73 32.80 19.45
N VAL A 268 -3.60 33.44 20.61
CA VAL A 268 -2.71 32.99 21.69
C VAL A 268 -3.38 31.86 22.47
N LEU A 269 -2.63 30.78 22.73
CA LEU A 269 -3.07 29.66 23.57
C LEU A 269 -2.93 30.01 25.05
N HIS A 270 -3.92 29.63 25.85
CA HIS A 270 -3.89 29.76 27.31
C HIS A 270 -3.11 28.56 27.89
N SER A 271 -1.80 28.69 28.04
CA SER A 271 -0.95 27.63 28.60
C SER A 271 -0.85 27.66 30.13
N ASP A 272 -1.35 28.71 30.78
CA ASP A 272 -1.29 28.96 32.23
C ASP A 272 -2.53 28.46 33.00
N LEU A 273 -3.33 27.58 32.37
CA LEU A 273 -4.53 27.02 33.00
C LEU A 273 -4.19 26.27 34.29
N ALA A 274 -4.94 26.57 35.34
CA ALA A 274 -4.86 25.87 36.62
C ALA A 274 -5.51 24.48 36.52
N LEU A 275 -4.81 23.54 35.88
CA LEU A 275 -5.25 22.15 35.78
C LEU A 275 -5.02 21.43 37.11
N SER A 276 -6.08 20.95 37.76
CA SER A 276 -6.05 20.19 39.02
C SER A 276 -5.57 18.72 38.87
N LEU A 277 -4.83 18.42 37.80
CA LEU A 277 -4.37 17.08 37.43
C LEU A 277 -2.88 16.91 37.72
N GLU A 278 -2.50 15.89 38.50
CA GLU A 278 -1.08 15.56 38.70
C GLU A 278 -0.49 14.84 37.46
N PRO A 279 0.80 14.99 37.12
CA PRO A 279 1.40 14.37 35.94
C PRO A 279 1.22 12.85 35.87
N GLU A 280 1.18 12.16 37.01
CA GLU A 280 0.93 10.73 37.14
C GLU A 280 -0.48 10.33 36.65
N SER A 281 -1.44 11.26 36.64
CA SER A 281 -2.78 11.02 36.10
C SER A 281 -2.81 10.90 34.57
N LEU A 282 -1.71 11.22 33.89
CA LEU A 282 -1.54 11.05 32.45
C LEU A 282 -0.96 9.68 32.08
N SER A 283 -0.65 8.84 33.07
CA SER A 283 -0.26 7.45 32.83
C SER A 283 -1.42 6.64 32.26
N LEU A 284 -1.09 5.74 31.35
CA LEU A 284 -2.06 4.80 30.79
C LEU A 284 -2.50 3.81 31.88
N SER A 285 -3.81 3.69 32.08
CA SER A 285 -4.39 2.66 32.93
C SER A 285 -4.37 1.31 32.22
N PRO A 286 -4.40 0.18 32.96
CA PRO A 286 -4.64 -1.12 32.35
C PRO A 286 -5.93 -1.09 31.51
N PRO A 287 -5.94 -1.65 30.30
CA PRO A 287 -7.12 -1.66 29.44
C PRO A 287 -8.23 -2.52 30.05
N ASP A 288 -9.46 -2.01 30.02
CA ASP A 288 -10.65 -2.75 30.41
C ASP A 288 -11.12 -3.60 29.21
N MET A 289 -10.53 -4.79 29.10
CA MET A 289 -10.77 -5.71 27.99
C MET A 289 -12.23 -6.20 27.93
N ASP A 290 -12.92 -6.31 29.08
CA ASP A 290 -14.32 -6.73 29.12
C ASP A 290 -15.24 -5.65 28.58
N SER A 291 -15.05 -4.39 29.01
CA SER A 291 -15.77 -3.24 28.47
C SER A 291 -15.49 -3.03 26.99
N LEU A 292 -14.24 -3.22 26.55
CA LEU A 292 -13.85 -3.12 25.13
C LEU A 292 -14.48 -4.21 24.29
N LYS A 293 -14.50 -5.46 24.76
CA LYS A 293 -15.13 -6.58 24.07
C LYS A 293 -16.62 -6.35 23.91
N SER A 294 -17.29 -5.95 25.00
CA SER A 294 -18.73 -5.62 25.00
C SER A 294 -19.04 -4.48 24.03
N LEU A 295 -18.29 -3.38 24.08
CA LEU A 295 -18.44 -2.24 23.18
C LEU A 295 -18.24 -2.62 21.71
N LEU A 296 -17.20 -3.38 21.37
CA LEU A 296 -16.87 -3.70 19.98
C LEU A 296 -17.80 -4.77 19.39
N GLN A 297 -18.41 -5.60 20.23
CA GLN A 297 -19.51 -6.48 19.85
C GLN A 297 -20.79 -5.67 19.58
N GLU A 298 -21.13 -4.71 20.45
CA GLU A 298 -22.26 -3.78 20.25
C GLU A 298 -22.11 -3.00 18.94
N LEU A 299 -20.89 -2.61 18.59
CA LEU A 299 -20.57 -1.87 17.37
C LEU A 299 -20.41 -2.74 16.11
N GLU A 300 -20.57 -4.06 16.23
CA GLU A 300 -20.35 -5.03 15.14
C GLU A 300 -18.98 -4.83 14.44
N ALA A 301 -17.92 -4.56 15.22
CA ALA A 301 -16.60 -4.17 14.73
C ALA A 301 -15.51 -5.23 14.99
N PRO A 302 -15.62 -6.46 14.43
CA PRO A 302 -14.73 -7.57 14.74
C PRO A 302 -13.27 -7.30 14.36
N GLY A 303 -13.02 -6.57 13.25
CA GLY A 303 -11.68 -6.21 12.84
C GLY A 303 -10.97 -5.25 13.81
N LEU A 304 -11.72 -4.33 14.43
CA LEU A 304 -11.18 -3.45 15.47
C LEU A 304 -10.94 -4.24 16.76
N LEU A 305 -11.84 -5.16 17.12
CA LEU A 305 -11.67 -6.05 18.26
C LEU A 305 -10.39 -6.89 18.16
N SER A 306 -10.16 -7.56 17.03
CA SER A 306 -8.93 -8.33 16.81
C SER A 306 -7.66 -7.47 16.93
N ARG A 307 -7.73 -6.21 16.49
CA ARG A 307 -6.60 -5.28 16.58
C ARG A 307 -6.36 -4.81 18.02
N VAL A 308 -7.42 -4.56 18.78
CA VAL A 308 -7.34 -4.22 20.22
C VAL A 308 -6.62 -5.33 20.96
N HIS A 309 -7.05 -6.59 20.81
CA HIS A 309 -6.39 -7.76 21.40
C HIS A 309 -4.89 -7.79 21.05
N ARG A 310 -4.56 -7.78 19.75
CA ARG A 310 -3.17 -7.83 19.28
C ARG A 310 -2.29 -6.72 19.83
N THR A 311 -2.83 -5.52 20.01
CA THR A 311 -2.03 -4.35 20.39
C THR A 311 -1.87 -4.23 21.90
N LEU A 312 -2.89 -4.61 22.67
CA LEU A 312 -2.93 -4.38 24.11
C LEU A 312 -2.49 -5.59 24.95
N GLU A 313 -2.63 -6.83 24.47
CA GLU A 313 -2.09 -8.02 25.15
C GLU A 313 -0.54 -8.05 25.19
N LEU A 314 0.11 -7.33 24.27
CA LEU A 314 1.58 -7.18 24.24
C LEU A 314 2.13 -6.21 25.31
N ARG A 315 1.28 -5.57 26.11
CA ARG A 315 1.65 -4.48 27.04
C ARG A 315 1.59 -4.85 28.53
N GLU A 316 1.35 -6.10 28.92
CA GLU A 316 1.43 -6.47 30.36
C GLU A 316 2.86 -6.28 30.92
N PRO A 317 3.04 -5.48 31.99
CA PRO A 317 4.35 -5.31 32.62
C PRO A 317 4.75 -6.54 33.44
N SER A 318 5.91 -7.09 33.10
CA SER A 318 6.62 -8.16 33.81
C SER A 318 7.21 -7.69 35.15
N LEU A 319 6.38 -7.44 36.16
CA LEU A 319 6.80 -7.15 37.54
C LEU A 319 5.98 -7.95 38.56
N ALA A 320 6.30 -9.25 38.67
CA ALA A 320 6.16 -10.06 39.88
C ALA A 320 6.84 -11.42 39.65
N ARG A 321 8.16 -11.47 39.79
CA ARG A 321 8.86 -12.71 40.14
C ARG A 321 9.23 -12.62 41.61
N GLU A 322 8.37 -13.17 42.46
CA GLU A 322 8.81 -13.82 43.69
C GLU A 322 8.24 -15.24 43.73
N GLU A 323 9.04 -16.10 44.33
CA GLU A 323 9.17 -17.52 44.05
C GLU A 323 8.02 -18.38 44.57
N GLY A 324 7.81 -19.52 43.90
CA GLY A 324 7.27 -20.71 44.55
C GLY A 324 5.77 -20.93 44.48
N LYS A 325 5.24 -21.17 43.28
CA LYS A 325 4.21 -22.20 42.99
C LYS A 325 3.91 -22.24 41.50
N ARG A 326 3.99 -23.44 40.89
CA ARG A 326 3.44 -23.75 39.57
C ARG A 326 2.08 -23.04 39.40
N ARG A 327 1.99 -22.05 38.51
CA ARG A 327 0.74 -21.51 38.00
C ARG A 327 0.86 -21.32 36.49
N GLN A 328 -0.16 -21.84 35.82
CA GLN A 328 -0.32 -21.98 34.39
C GLN A 328 -0.23 -20.63 33.68
N SER A 329 0.45 -20.62 32.53
CA SER A 329 0.34 -19.56 31.53
C SER A 329 -1.13 -19.27 31.25
N SER A 330 -1.53 -18.00 31.41
CA SER A 330 -2.86 -17.48 31.12
C SER A 330 -3.13 -17.54 29.63
N GLU A 331 -3.67 -18.69 29.23
CA GLU A 331 -4.41 -18.91 28.02
C GLU A 331 -5.45 -17.79 27.77
N VAL A 332 -5.26 -17.06 26.68
CA VAL A 332 -6.30 -16.25 26.02
C VAL A 332 -7.55 -17.12 25.84
N ARG A 333 -8.54 -16.98 26.72
CA ARG A 333 -9.75 -17.81 26.71
C ARG A 333 -10.84 -17.22 25.85
N LEU A 334 -11.48 -18.15 25.20
CA LEU A 334 -11.80 -18.01 23.83
C LEU A 334 -12.65 -19.33 23.64
N PRO A 335 -14.00 -19.36 23.37
CA PRO A 335 -14.79 -20.58 23.63
C PRO A 335 -15.26 -21.36 22.39
N PHE A 336 -14.92 -22.65 22.26
CA PHE A 336 -15.71 -23.68 21.54
C PHE A 336 -15.69 -25.02 22.28
N GLN A 337 -16.86 -25.67 22.36
CA GLN A 337 -17.01 -27.07 22.75
C GLN A 337 -17.28 -27.92 21.49
N GLY A 338 -16.39 -28.86 21.24
CA GLY A 338 -16.49 -29.85 20.18
C GLY A 338 -15.20 -30.67 20.13
N ASP A 339 -15.33 -31.97 19.84
CA ASP A 339 -14.18 -32.86 19.61
C ASP A 339 -13.32 -32.31 18.47
N LEU A 340 -12.01 -32.61 18.53
CA LEU A 340 -11.08 -32.27 17.46
C LEU A 340 -11.59 -32.85 16.13
N PRO A 341 -11.68 -32.06 15.04
CA PRO A 341 -12.08 -32.61 13.75
C PRO A 341 -11.13 -33.75 13.34
N GLN A 342 -11.70 -34.85 12.82
CA GLN A 342 -10.91 -35.96 12.32
C GLN A 342 -10.10 -35.49 11.11
N MET A 343 -8.76 -35.47 11.24
CA MET A 343 -7.81 -35.10 10.18
C MET A 343 -7.64 -36.22 9.15
N SER A 344 -8.71 -36.76 8.59
CA SER A 344 -8.58 -37.80 7.56
C SER A 344 -7.93 -37.22 6.30
N GLY A 345 -6.66 -37.56 6.05
CA GLY A 345 -5.92 -37.23 4.84
C GLY A 345 -5.07 -35.96 4.87
N CYS A 346 -5.22 -35.09 5.89
CA CYS A 346 -4.33 -33.93 6.08
C CYS A 346 -3.00 -34.39 6.71
N PRO A 347 -1.82 -33.90 6.27
CA PRO A 347 -0.56 -34.30 6.87
C PRO A 347 -0.49 -33.93 8.36
N GLY A 348 -0.02 -34.87 9.19
CA GLY A 348 0.14 -34.63 10.63
C GLY A 348 1.39 -33.82 10.98
N ALA A 349 2.40 -33.81 10.10
CA ALA A 349 3.65 -33.11 10.30
C ALA A 349 3.63 -31.72 9.64
N GLY A 350 4.12 -30.70 10.33
CA GLY A 350 4.22 -29.37 9.74
C GLY A 350 4.96 -28.33 10.58
N ILE A 351 5.14 -27.16 9.96
CA ILE A 351 5.89 -26.06 10.54
C ILE A 351 5.17 -24.73 10.31
N ASP A 352 5.10 -23.93 11.37
CA ASP A 352 4.51 -22.60 11.37
C ASP A 352 5.52 -21.58 11.92
N LEU A 353 5.67 -20.45 11.22
CA LEU A 353 6.62 -19.40 11.54
C LEU A 353 5.94 -18.29 12.35
N VAL A 354 6.46 -18.02 13.54
CA VAL A 354 5.96 -16.93 14.40
C VAL A 354 6.91 -15.74 14.33
N ASP A 355 6.66 -14.86 13.37
CA ASP A 355 7.36 -13.60 13.14
C ASP A 355 8.89 -13.68 13.36
N ASP A 356 9.40 -12.99 14.39
CA ASP A 356 10.82 -12.96 14.75
C ASP A 356 11.11 -13.75 16.05
N SER A 357 10.17 -14.60 16.49
CA SER A 357 10.30 -15.41 17.70
C SER A 357 10.84 -16.82 17.44
N GLY A 358 10.38 -17.51 16.41
CA GLY A 358 10.81 -18.88 16.10
C GLY A 358 9.78 -19.68 15.31
N PHE A 359 9.77 -21.01 15.52
CA PHE A 359 8.91 -21.96 14.81
C PHE A 359 8.06 -22.76 15.78
N TRP A 360 6.83 -23.05 15.40
CA TRP A 360 6.12 -24.21 15.91
C TRP A 360 6.35 -25.39 14.98
N VAL A 361 6.75 -26.52 15.55
CA VAL A 361 6.91 -27.79 14.84
C VAL A 361 5.85 -28.74 15.35
N HIS A 362 5.04 -29.27 14.44
CA HIS A 362 3.89 -30.12 14.72
C HIS A 362 4.16 -31.54 14.21
N ASP A 363 3.92 -32.57 15.02
CA ASP A 363 3.95 -33.99 14.63
C ASP A 363 2.72 -34.70 15.20
N GLY A 364 1.67 -34.80 14.38
CA GLY A 364 0.37 -35.31 14.78
C GLY A 364 -0.32 -34.39 15.79
N ASP A 365 -0.60 -34.92 16.98
CA ASP A 365 -1.26 -34.17 18.06
C ASP A 365 -0.27 -33.35 18.92
N GLN A 366 1.04 -33.54 18.72
CA GLN A 366 2.07 -32.84 19.47
C GLN A 366 2.57 -31.62 18.71
N ALA A 367 2.81 -30.52 19.42
CA ALA A 367 3.50 -29.36 18.87
C ALA A 367 4.45 -28.75 19.89
N ASN A 368 5.63 -28.35 19.42
CA ASN A 368 6.66 -27.74 20.24
C ASN A 368 7.13 -26.43 19.61
N PHE A 369 7.32 -25.41 20.44
CA PHE A 369 7.90 -24.15 20.02
C PHE A 369 9.42 -24.19 20.13
N TYR A 370 10.10 -23.79 19.07
CA TYR A 370 11.54 -23.67 18.98
C TYR A 370 11.91 -22.22 18.68
N PRO A 371 12.61 -21.51 19.58
CA PRO A 371 13.14 -20.19 19.25
C PRO A 371 14.17 -20.30 18.12
N PHE A 372 14.45 -19.21 17.40
CA PHE A 372 15.46 -19.22 16.33
C PHE A 372 16.85 -19.67 16.79
N SER A 373 17.19 -19.46 18.08
CA SER A 373 18.44 -19.98 18.66
C SER A 373 18.56 -21.51 18.62
N SER A 374 17.44 -22.23 18.48
CA SER A 374 17.34 -23.69 18.42
C SER A 374 17.09 -24.21 16.99
N GLU A 375 17.41 -23.43 15.95
CA GLU A 375 17.22 -23.81 14.54
C GLU A 375 17.82 -25.18 14.18
N GLU A 376 18.97 -25.55 14.76
CA GLU A 376 19.62 -26.85 14.54
C GLU A 376 18.74 -28.04 14.95
N GLU A 377 17.94 -27.92 16.00
CA GLU A 377 17.04 -28.99 16.44
C GLU A 377 15.87 -29.17 15.47
N VAL A 378 15.34 -28.05 14.97
CA VAL A 378 14.29 -28.05 13.94
C VAL A 378 14.83 -28.69 12.66
N LEU A 379 16.04 -28.33 12.23
CA LEU A 379 16.67 -28.91 11.05
C LEU A 379 16.86 -30.42 11.14
N LYS A 380 17.26 -30.95 12.31
CA LYS A 380 17.34 -32.41 12.54
C LYS A 380 15.98 -33.07 12.37
N THR A 381 14.94 -32.48 12.95
CA THR A 381 13.56 -32.97 12.85
C THR A 381 13.08 -32.97 11.39
N MET A 382 13.28 -31.87 10.68
CA MET A 382 12.93 -31.76 9.26
C MET A 382 13.73 -32.73 8.38
N SER A 383 14.99 -33.00 8.71
CA SER A 383 15.83 -33.97 7.96
C SER A 383 15.29 -35.37 8.13
N ALA A 384 14.95 -35.77 9.36
CA ALA A 384 14.34 -37.07 9.63
C ALA A 384 13.02 -37.23 8.85
N TRP A 385 12.14 -36.22 8.90
CA TRP A 385 10.89 -36.24 8.14
C TRP A 385 11.10 -36.37 6.63
N ARG A 386 12.09 -35.66 6.06
CA ARG A 386 12.45 -35.81 4.65
C ARG A 386 12.93 -37.21 4.33
N ASP A 387 13.83 -37.76 5.13
CA ASP A 387 14.44 -39.08 4.91
C ASP A 387 13.40 -40.21 5.07
N GLU A 388 12.41 -40.01 5.93
CA GLU A 388 11.24 -40.88 6.09
C GLU A 388 10.16 -40.69 5.00
N GLY A 389 10.27 -39.66 4.16
CA GLY A 389 9.26 -39.31 3.15
C GLY A 389 7.93 -38.84 3.75
N LYS A 390 7.94 -38.25 4.96
CA LYS A 390 6.73 -37.68 5.56
C LYS A 390 6.20 -36.53 4.71
N ALA A 391 4.89 -36.50 4.53
CA ALA A 391 4.17 -35.35 3.99
C ALA A 391 4.19 -34.20 5.02
N VAL A 392 4.62 -33.01 4.61
CA VAL A 392 4.76 -31.85 5.52
C VAL A 392 3.89 -30.69 5.03
N TRP A 393 3.15 -30.04 5.92
CA TRP A 393 2.48 -28.76 5.63
C TRP A 393 3.26 -27.57 6.18
N CYS A 394 3.00 -26.38 5.64
CA CYS A 394 3.54 -25.13 6.17
C CYS A 394 2.57 -23.95 6.05
N PHE A 395 2.94 -22.81 6.65
CA PHE A 395 2.39 -21.49 6.34
C PHE A 395 3.44 -20.66 5.60
N ASP A 396 3.13 -20.23 4.38
CA ASP A 396 4.00 -19.38 3.55
C ASP A 396 5.42 -19.93 3.38
N GLN A 397 5.54 -20.92 2.49
CA GLN A 397 6.78 -21.59 2.14
C GLN A 397 7.91 -20.62 1.76
N THR A 398 7.60 -19.58 0.97
CA THR A 398 8.61 -18.61 0.54
C THR A 398 9.14 -17.77 1.70
N ARG A 399 8.26 -17.35 2.61
CA ARG A 399 8.65 -16.64 3.85
C ARG A 399 9.49 -17.52 4.77
N LEU A 400 9.15 -18.81 4.88
CA LEU A 400 9.96 -19.78 5.61
C LEU A 400 11.38 -19.89 5.05
N TYR A 401 11.53 -20.00 3.73
CA TYR A 401 12.85 -20.03 3.10
C TYR A 401 13.63 -18.73 3.28
N ARG A 402 12.98 -17.57 3.19
CA ARG A 402 13.64 -16.27 3.44
C ARG A 402 14.15 -16.13 4.86
N LYS A 403 13.38 -16.60 5.85
CA LYS A 403 13.79 -16.57 7.26
C LYS A 403 14.86 -17.61 7.57
N CYS A 404 14.72 -18.82 7.03
CA CYS A 404 15.65 -19.92 7.22
C CYS A 404 16.04 -20.56 5.88
N PRO A 405 17.06 -20.01 5.19
CA PRO A 405 17.55 -20.52 3.91
C PRO A 405 17.98 -21.99 3.95
N ARG A 406 18.35 -22.51 5.13
CA ARG A 406 18.75 -23.91 5.30
C ARG A 406 17.60 -24.89 5.06
N PHE A 407 16.33 -24.49 5.26
CA PHE A 407 15.18 -25.31 4.90
C PHE A 407 15.07 -25.52 3.39
N PHE A 408 15.44 -24.52 2.60
CA PHE A 408 15.48 -24.66 1.15
C PHE A 408 16.57 -25.66 0.71
N ALA A 409 17.77 -25.55 1.30
CA ALA A 409 18.89 -26.46 1.03
C ALA A 409 18.59 -27.91 1.44
N LEU A 410 17.85 -28.11 2.52
CA LEU A 410 17.46 -29.43 3.02
C LEU A 410 16.51 -30.18 2.07
N GLY A 411 15.71 -29.44 1.28
CA GLY A 411 14.78 -30.03 0.31
C GLY A 411 13.56 -30.66 0.98
N ILE A 412 12.95 -29.96 1.95
CA ILE A 412 11.75 -30.43 2.66
C ILE A 412 10.60 -30.63 1.66
N PRO A 413 9.93 -31.80 1.64
CA PRO A 413 8.83 -32.10 0.74
C PRO A 413 7.52 -31.52 1.30
N PHE A 414 7.38 -30.19 1.27
CA PHE A 414 6.08 -29.58 1.56
C PHE A 414 5.06 -30.09 0.53
N VAL A 415 3.89 -30.49 1.00
CA VAL A 415 2.77 -30.95 0.16
C VAL A 415 1.52 -30.08 0.31
N PHE A 416 1.57 -29.12 1.23
CA PHE A 416 0.46 -28.20 1.49
C PHE A 416 0.97 -26.91 2.13
N ASP A 417 0.49 -25.77 1.65
CA ASP A 417 0.76 -24.45 2.23
C ASP A 417 -0.59 -23.81 2.52
N ALA A 418 -0.85 -23.60 3.81
CA ALA A 418 -2.12 -23.07 4.31
C ALA A 418 -2.40 -21.66 3.80
N THR A 419 -1.37 -20.83 3.67
CA THR A 419 -1.47 -19.46 3.14
C THR A 419 -1.88 -19.49 1.67
N ILE A 420 -1.28 -20.38 0.88
CA ILE A 420 -1.63 -20.58 -0.54
C ILE A 420 -3.04 -21.14 -0.68
N ALA A 421 -3.40 -22.15 0.13
CA ALA A 421 -4.74 -22.73 0.10
C ALA A 421 -5.83 -21.70 0.44
N ALA A 422 -5.60 -20.87 1.47
CA ALA A 422 -6.49 -19.79 1.84
C ALA A 422 -6.64 -18.76 0.71
N TYR A 423 -5.54 -18.42 0.04
CA TYR A 423 -5.53 -17.55 -1.14
C TYR A 423 -6.33 -18.15 -2.31
N LEU A 424 -6.16 -19.43 -2.64
CA LEU A 424 -6.91 -20.07 -3.73
C LEU A 424 -8.41 -20.16 -3.43
N LEU A 425 -8.77 -20.33 -2.15
CA LEU A 425 -10.17 -20.33 -1.73
C LEU A 425 -10.79 -18.95 -1.89
N GLU A 426 -10.07 -17.88 -1.50
CA GLU A 426 -10.53 -16.51 -1.64
C GLU A 426 -9.42 -15.48 -1.94
N PRO A 427 -9.06 -15.29 -3.22
CA PRO A 427 -7.88 -14.51 -3.61
C PRO A 427 -8.05 -12.98 -3.47
N GLY A 428 -9.25 -12.51 -3.13
CA GLY A 428 -9.57 -11.08 -2.94
C GLY A 428 -9.36 -10.57 -1.51
N HIS A 429 -8.89 -11.40 -0.57
CA HIS A 429 -8.65 -10.98 0.81
C HIS A 429 -7.40 -10.13 0.98
N ARG A 430 -7.39 -9.34 2.06
CA ARG A 430 -6.29 -8.41 2.37
C ARG A 430 -5.04 -9.11 2.90
N ASP A 431 -5.22 -10.17 3.67
CA ASP A 431 -4.14 -10.99 4.21
C ASP A 431 -4.64 -12.40 4.59
N TYR A 432 -3.69 -13.30 4.86
CA TYR A 432 -3.94 -14.71 5.17
C TYR A 432 -3.20 -15.14 6.44
N LEU A 433 -3.06 -14.24 7.42
CA LEU A 433 -2.44 -14.57 8.70
C LEU A 433 -3.28 -15.59 9.46
N LEU A 434 -2.64 -16.52 10.18
CA LEU A 434 -3.32 -17.59 10.94
C LEU A 434 -4.45 -17.03 11.82
N GLU A 435 -4.19 -15.95 12.55
CA GLU A 435 -5.14 -15.35 13.47
C GLU A 435 -6.35 -14.76 12.74
N ASN A 436 -6.13 -14.17 11.56
CA ASN A 436 -7.18 -13.60 10.72
C ASN A 436 -8.00 -14.71 10.03
N LEU A 437 -7.36 -15.79 9.61
CA LEU A 437 -8.03 -16.99 9.08
C LEU A 437 -8.87 -17.68 10.15
N ALA A 438 -8.35 -17.80 11.37
CA ALA A 438 -9.07 -18.39 12.48
C ALA A 438 -10.31 -17.57 12.85
N ALA A 439 -10.17 -16.26 13.03
CA ALA A 439 -11.29 -15.35 13.33
C ALA A 439 -12.39 -15.38 12.25
N ARG A 440 -12.01 -15.73 11.02
CA ARG A 440 -12.92 -15.83 9.90
C ARG A 440 -13.69 -17.16 9.89
N TYR A 441 -13.01 -18.29 10.04
CA TYR A 441 -13.62 -19.61 9.94
C TYR A 441 -14.33 -20.05 11.21
N PHE A 442 -13.82 -19.59 12.36
CA PHE A 442 -14.31 -19.98 13.66
C PHE A 442 -14.79 -18.72 14.38
N LEU A 443 -16.09 -18.69 14.70
CA LEU A 443 -16.71 -17.66 15.56
C LEU A 443 -16.29 -17.80 17.03
N THR A 444 -15.41 -18.74 17.27
CA THR A 444 -15.09 -19.28 18.56
C THR A 444 -13.61 -19.26 18.72
N GLU A 445 -13.26 -18.88 19.91
CA GLU A 445 -11.97 -18.36 20.17
C GLU A 445 -11.12 -19.60 20.69
N THR A 446 -9.77 -19.72 20.52
CA THR A 446 -8.91 -20.63 21.36
C THR A 446 -7.51 -20.05 21.67
N SER A 447 -6.99 -20.14 22.91
CA SER A 447 -5.60 -19.77 23.31
C SER A 447 -4.54 -20.72 22.76
N ASP A 448 -4.94 -21.97 22.59
CA ASP A 448 -4.03 -23.03 22.20
C ASP A 448 -3.71 -22.87 20.71
N ARG A 449 -2.51 -22.34 20.42
CA ARG A 449 -2.02 -22.17 19.04
C ARG A 449 -2.00 -23.51 18.30
N THR A 450 -1.68 -24.61 18.98
CA THR A 450 -1.68 -25.95 18.37
C THR A 450 -3.07 -26.30 17.86
N ARG A 451 -4.08 -26.07 18.70
CA ARG A 451 -5.48 -26.29 18.34
C ARG A 451 -5.96 -25.30 17.26
N LEU A 452 -5.54 -24.05 17.33
CA LEU A 452 -5.84 -23.01 16.33
C LEU A 452 -5.34 -23.41 14.94
N VAL A 453 -4.05 -23.74 14.85
CA VAL A 453 -3.37 -24.19 13.65
C VAL A 453 -4.08 -25.41 13.08
N ARG A 454 -4.35 -26.43 13.90
CA ARG A 454 -5.05 -27.65 13.46
C ARG A 454 -6.44 -27.38 12.90
N ASN A 455 -7.23 -26.55 13.57
CA ASN A 455 -8.58 -26.22 13.13
C ASN A 455 -8.54 -25.49 11.78
N VAL A 456 -7.70 -24.46 11.66
CA VAL A 456 -7.53 -23.71 10.41
C VAL A 456 -7.03 -24.62 9.29
N LEU A 457 -6.04 -25.46 9.56
CA LEU A 457 -5.52 -26.42 8.58
C LEU A 457 -6.57 -27.42 8.13
N SER A 458 -7.30 -28.05 9.05
CA SER A 458 -8.37 -29.00 8.71
C SER A 458 -9.41 -28.32 7.84
N LYS A 459 -9.83 -27.12 8.23
CA LYS A 459 -10.83 -26.36 7.48
C LYS A 459 -10.36 -25.98 6.08
N LEU A 460 -9.14 -25.47 5.96
CA LEU A 460 -8.56 -25.12 4.66
C LEU A 460 -8.36 -26.35 3.78
N TRP A 461 -7.94 -27.47 4.36
CA TRP A 461 -7.78 -28.74 3.66
C TRP A 461 -9.12 -29.26 3.14
N GLU A 462 -10.12 -29.36 4.01
CA GLU A 462 -11.48 -29.80 3.67
C GLU A 462 -12.09 -28.91 2.58
N ASP A 463 -11.99 -27.59 2.72
CA ASP A 463 -12.51 -26.65 1.74
C ASP A 463 -11.73 -26.75 0.41
N ALA A 464 -10.40 -26.89 0.44
CA ALA A 464 -9.60 -27.08 -0.77
C ALA A 464 -9.94 -28.40 -1.49
N VAL A 465 -10.20 -29.48 -0.76
CA VAL A 465 -10.66 -30.76 -1.32
C VAL A 465 -12.05 -30.60 -1.93
N LYS A 466 -13.00 -30.04 -1.18
CA LYS A 466 -14.38 -29.83 -1.62
C LYS A 466 -14.46 -28.98 -2.88
N GLU A 467 -13.57 -28.00 -3.01
CA GLU A 467 -13.52 -27.05 -4.13
C GLU A 467 -12.65 -27.51 -5.30
N GLY A 468 -12.02 -28.68 -5.21
CA GLY A 468 -11.15 -29.24 -6.25
C GLY A 468 -9.82 -28.48 -6.42
N LEU A 469 -9.36 -27.77 -5.38
CA LEU A 469 -8.17 -26.91 -5.43
C LEU A 469 -6.88 -27.60 -4.96
N LEU A 470 -6.98 -28.78 -4.34
CA LEU A 470 -5.82 -29.47 -3.78
C LEU A 470 -4.77 -29.83 -4.84
N GLU A 471 -5.21 -30.25 -6.03
CA GLU A 471 -4.30 -30.53 -7.15
C GLU A 471 -3.54 -29.27 -7.58
N LEU A 472 -4.21 -28.11 -7.65
CA LEU A 472 -3.56 -26.85 -7.99
C LEU A 472 -2.53 -26.42 -6.93
N VAL A 473 -2.83 -26.62 -5.64
CA VAL A 473 -1.86 -26.41 -4.54
C VAL A 473 -0.62 -27.27 -4.75
N GLN A 474 -0.82 -28.57 -4.96
CA GLN A 474 0.25 -29.57 -4.95
C GLN A 474 1.08 -29.60 -6.23
N SER A 475 0.44 -29.47 -7.39
CA SER A 475 1.10 -29.60 -8.70
C SER A 475 1.67 -28.29 -9.22
N ILE A 476 1.12 -27.14 -8.81
CA ILE A 476 1.54 -25.83 -9.30
C ILE A 476 2.15 -24.98 -8.18
N GLU A 477 1.36 -24.62 -7.17
CA GLU A 477 1.74 -23.53 -6.27
C GLU A 477 2.88 -23.90 -5.31
N ILE A 478 2.91 -25.13 -4.80
CA ILE A 478 3.98 -25.63 -3.91
C ILE A 478 5.32 -25.77 -4.65
N PRO A 479 5.40 -26.46 -5.81
CA PRO A 479 6.64 -26.51 -6.59
C PRO A 479 7.13 -25.11 -7.00
N LEU A 480 6.18 -24.23 -7.35
CA LEU A 480 6.48 -22.85 -7.71
C LEU A 480 7.14 -22.08 -6.56
N GLY A 481 6.69 -22.22 -5.31
CA GLY A 481 7.30 -21.53 -4.16
C GLY A 481 8.81 -21.79 -4.03
N ARG A 482 9.25 -23.02 -4.33
CA ARG A 482 10.68 -23.38 -4.38
C ARG A 482 11.42 -22.67 -5.52
N ILE A 483 10.81 -22.59 -6.70
CA ILE A 483 11.39 -21.91 -7.87
C ILE A 483 11.50 -20.40 -7.63
N LEU A 484 10.47 -19.78 -7.05
CA LEU A 484 10.48 -18.35 -6.73
C LEU A 484 11.58 -18.00 -5.73
N TYR A 485 11.76 -18.80 -4.68
CA TYR A 485 12.86 -18.57 -3.75
C TYR A 485 14.24 -18.79 -4.40
N GLN A 486 14.37 -19.76 -5.31
CA GLN A 486 15.60 -19.94 -6.08
C GLN A 486 15.91 -18.70 -6.96
N MET A 487 14.90 -18.11 -7.61
CA MET A 487 15.03 -16.86 -8.36
C MET A 487 15.50 -15.71 -7.46
N GLU A 488 14.93 -15.61 -6.24
CA GLU A 488 15.33 -14.62 -5.24
C GLU A 488 16.80 -14.76 -4.82
N VAL A 489 17.24 -15.99 -4.55
CA VAL A 489 18.63 -16.28 -4.16
C VAL A 489 19.60 -15.97 -5.30
N LEU A 490 19.24 -16.34 -6.52
CA LEU A 490 20.05 -16.07 -7.70
C LEU A 490 20.15 -14.56 -7.93
N GLY A 491 19.03 -13.83 -7.94
CA GLY A 491 18.97 -12.43 -8.33
C GLY A 491 19.41 -12.20 -9.79
N ILE A 492 19.44 -10.96 -10.24
CA ILE A 492 19.89 -10.55 -11.58
C ILE A 492 21.06 -9.56 -11.49
N ARG A 493 22.10 -9.71 -12.31
CA ARG A 493 23.28 -8.84 -12.28
C ARG A 493 22.96 -7.45 -12.83
N ILE A 494 23.46 -6.42 -12.15
CA ILE A 494 23.31 -5.02 -12.52
C ILE A 494 24.68 -4.42 -12.86
N ASP A 495 24.78 -3.79 -14.02
CA ASP A 495 25.90 -2.91 -14.34
C ASP A 495 25.74 -1.59 -13.56
N ARG A 496 26.51 -1.46 -12.48
CA ARG A 496 26.47 -0.29 -11.60
C ARG A 496 26.93 0.99 -12.30
N GLN A 497 27.89 0.90 -13.21
CA GLN A 497 28.39 2.06 -13.93
C GLN A 497 27.35 2.54 -14.93
N ALA A 498 26.76 1.63 -15.70
CA ALA A 498 25.67 1.97 -16.62
C ALA A 498 24.45 2.53 -15.87
N LEU A 499 24.13 2.01 -14.69
CA LEU A 499 23.03 2.53 -13.86
C LEU A 499 23.28 3.97 -13.39
N GLU A 500 24.50 4.28 -12.95
CA GLU A 500 24.83 5.66 -12.55
C GLU A 500 24.83 6.61 -13.75
N SER A 501 25.35 6.18 -14.91
CA SER A 501 25.25 6.98 -16.14
C SER A 501 23.79 7.22 -16.57
N ALA A 502 22.93 6.21 -16.44
CA ALA A 502 21.49 6.37 -16.68
C ALA A 502 20.86 7.35 -15.68
N ARG A 503 21.26 7.30 -14.41
CA ARG A 503 20.82 8.25 -13.37
C ARG A 503 21.17 9.69 -13.75
N GLU A 504 22.43 9.94 -14.05
CA GLU A 504 22.92 11.27 -14.43
C GLU A 504 22.19 11.83 -15.65
N SER A 505 21.95 10.98 -16.66
CA SER A 505 21.21 11.35 -17.87
C SER A 505 19.75 11.70 -17.56
N ILE A 506 19.05 10.89 -16.76
CA ILE A 506 17.66 11.14 -16.37
C ILE A 506 17.55 12.40 -15.51
N GLU A 507 18.49 12.64 -14.61
CA GLU A 507 18.54 13.87 -13.81
C GLU A 507 18.80 15.12 -14.66
N ALA A 508 19.68 15.03 -15.66
CA ALA A 508 19.92 16.12 -16.60
C ALA A 508 18.64 16.47 -17.38
N LEU A 509 17.96 15.48 -17.95
CA LEU A 509 16.68 15.66 -18.64
C LEU A 509 15.61 16.24 -17.71
N ALA A 510 15.55 15.79 -16.45
CA ALA A 510 14.61 16.35 -15.48
C ALA A 510 14.88 17.82 -15.18
N ARG A 511 16.16 18.24 -15.08
CA ARG A 511 16.54 19.65 -14.88
C ARG A 511 16.19 20.51 -16.11
N GLU A 512 16.41 20.00 -17.32
CA GLU A 512 16.04 20.70 -18.55
C GLU A 512 14.53 20.90 -18.66
N LEU A 513 13.74 19.85 -18.41
CA LEU A 513 12.28 19.91 -18.39
C LEU A 513 11.77 20.88 -17.31
N GLU A 514 12.40 20.91 -16.15
CA GLU A 514 12.05 21.83 -15.06
C GLU A 514 12.22 23.30 -15.46
N GLU A 515 13.36 23.66 -16.05
CA GLU A 515 13.60 25.02 -16.54
C GLU A 515 12.66 25.40 -17.69
N GLU A 516 12.33 24.47 -18.59
CA GLU A 516 11.34 24.68 -19.64
C GLU A 516 9.93 24.89 -19.06
N ILE A 517 9.53 24.09 -18.07
CA ILE A 517 8.27 24.23 -17.35
C ILE A 517 8.17 25.60 -16.68
N TYR A 518 9.22 26.06 -16.00
CA TYR A 518 9.22 27.38 -15.37
C TYR A 518 9.12 28.52 -16.38
N ARG A 519 9.77 28.37 -17.54
CA ARG A 519 9.67 29.33 -18.64
C ARG A 519 8.25 29.40 -19.21
N LEU A 520 7.66 28.25 -19.53
CA LEU A 520 6.29 28.15 -20.06
C LEU A 520 5.23 28.62 -19.06
N ALA A 521 5.42 28.32 -17.77
CA ALA A 521 4.52 28.77 -16.71
C ALA A 521 4.72 30.25 -16.34
N GLY A 522 5.87 30.86 -16.68
CA GLY A 522 6.24 32.22 -16.30
C GLY A 522 6.37 32.44 -14.79
N SER A 523 6.59 31.37 -14.01
CA SER A 523 6.78 31.40 -12.56
C SER A 523 7.29 30.05 -12.06
N ARG A 524 7.99 30.07 -10.92
CA ARG A 524 8.43 28.84 -10.22
C ARG A 524 7.34 28.32 -9.30
N PHE A 525 7.19 27.00 -9.25
CA PHE A 525 6.22 26.27 -8.43
C PHE A 525 6.65 24.81 -8.27
N THR A 526 6.08 24.09 -7.33
CA THR A 526 6.34 22.66 -7.14
C THR A 526 5.63 21.83 -8.22
N ILE A 527 6.38 21.39 -9.23
CA ILE A 527 5.87 20.66 -10.42
C ILE A 527 5.17 19.33 -10.05
N LEU A 528 5.62 18.68 -8.98
CA LEU A 528 4.99 17.43 -8.49
C LEU A 528 3.70 17.68 -7.68
N SER A 529 3.35 18.93 -7.35
CA SER A 529 2.15 19.25 -6.57
C SER A 529 0.93 19.40 -7.50
N PRO A 530 -0.07 18.49 -7.44
CA PRO A 530 -1.27 18.58 -8.27
C PRO A 530 -2.02 19.91 -8.09
N LYS A 531 -2.01 20.45 -6.86
CA LYS A 531 -2.65 21.72 -6.53
C LYS A 531 -2.00 22.89 -7.28
N GLN A 532 -0.68 23.02 -7.18
CA GLN A 532 0.04 24.13 -7.82
C GLN A 532 0.04 24.01 -9.34
N VAL A 533 0.17 22.78 -9.87
CA VAL A 533 -0.01 22.53 -11.31
C VAL A 533 -1.40 22.98 -11.77
N GLY A 534 -2.45 22.63 -11.02
CA GLY A 534 -3.82 23.06 -11.34
C GLY A 534 -3.99 24.58 -11.32
N GLU A 535 -3.41 25.27 -10.33
CA GLU A 535 -3.44 26.74 -10.27
C GLU A 535 -2.75 27.40 -11.49
N ILE A 536 -1.64 26.84 -11.96
CA ILE A 536 -0.96 27.32 -13.17
C ILE A 536 -1.79 27.04 -14.43
N LEU A 537 -2.24 25.80 -14.64
CA LEU A 537 -2.94 25.40 -15.86
C LEU A 537 -4.30 26.10 -16.02
N TYR A 538 -5.11 26.11 -14.96
CA TYR A 538 -6.49 26.57 -15.04
C TYR A 538 -6.67 28.00 -14.53
N GLY A 539 -5.84 28.44 -13.57
CA GLY A 539 -5.89 29.79 -13.03
C GLY A 539 -5.12 30.79 -13.88
N LYS A 540 -3.81 30.54 -14.07
CA LYS A 540 -2.92 31.48 -14.76
C LYS A 540 -3.01 31.40 -16.28
N LEU A 541 -2.99 30.19 -16.84
CA LEU A 541 -3.05 29.97 -18.30
C LEU A 541 -4.49 29.89 -18.83
N GLY A 542 -5.48 29.72 -17.95
CA GLY A 542 -6.89 29.71 -18.33
C GLY A 542 -7.29 28.54 -19.24
N LEU A 543 -6.59 27.39 -19.17
CA LEU A 543 -6.94 26.22 -19.96
C LEU A 543 -8.34 25.68 -19.58
N PRO A 544 -9.10 25.09 -20.51
CA PRO A 544 -10.43 24.56 -20.23
C PRO A 544 -10.40 23.45 -19.17
N THR A 545 -11.37 23.46 -18.25
CA THR A 545 -11.40 22.59 -17.07
C THR A 545 -12.22 21.33 -17.31
N ALA A 546 -11.69 20.14 -16.97
CA ALA A 546 -12.37 18.86 -17.17
C ALA A 546 -13.33 18.43 -16.03
N ARG A 547 -13.28 19.08 -14.86
CA ARG A 547 -14.19 19.03 -13.68
C ARG A 547 -13.36 19.27 -12.41
N LYS A 548 -13.88 20.07 -11.47
CA LYS A 548 -13.26 20.28 -10.15
C LYS A 548 -13.73 19.19 -9.19
N GLY A 549 -12.81 18.34 -8.73
CA GLY A 549 -13.10 17.32 -7.72
C GLY A 549 -13.04 17.88 -6.30
N LYS A 550 -13.34 17.05 -5.29
CA LYS A 550 -13.26 17.42 -3.86
C LYS A 550 -11.85 17.87 -3.42
N THR A 551 -10.80 17.50 -4.16
CA THR A 551 -9.38 17.79 -3.84
C THR A 551 -8.75 18.88 -4.73
N GLY A 552 -9.54 19.54 -5.59
CA GLY A 552 -9.06 20.55 -6.55
C GLY A 552 -9.22 20.12 -8.01
N TYR A 553 -8.47 20.74 -8.91
CA TYR A 553 -8.48 20.38 -10.33
C TYR A 553 -7.73 19.06 -10.57
N SER A 554 -8.24 18.21 -11.48
CA SER A 554 -7.46 17.04 -11.88
C SER A 554 -6.22 17.48 -12.67
N THR A 555 -5.12 16.79 -12.39
CA THR A 555 -3.86 16.89 -13.12
C THR A 555 -3.29 15.49 -13.32
N ASP A 556 -4.15 14.47 -13.40
CA ASP A 556 -3.74 13.11 -13.72
C ASP A 556 -3.24 12.99 -15.17
N GLU A 557 -2.73 11.81 -15.53
CA GLU A 557 -2.14 11.55 -16.84
C GLU A 557 -3.13 11.76 -17.98
N GLU A 558 -4.37 11.28 -17.83
CA GLU A 558 -5.45 11.44 -18.79
C GLU A 558 -5.79 12.92 -19.02
N THR A 559 -5.99 13.68 -17.94
CA THR A 559 -6.32 15.11 -18.00
C THR A 559 -5.21 15.91 -18.66
N LEU A 560 -3.95 15.70 -18.24
CA LEU A 560 -2.81 16.41 -18.81
C LEU A 560 -2.60 16.06 -20.28
N THR A 561 -2.83 14.80 -20.67
CA THR A 561 -2.71 14.37 -22.07
C THR A 561 -3.73 15.07 -22.96
N GLY A 562 -4.99 15.18 -22.51
CA GLY A 562 -6.02 15.94 -23.22
C GLY A 562 -5.66 17.43 -23.35
N LEU A 563 -5.04 18.02 -22.33
CA LEU A 563 -4.62 19.43 -22.34
C LEU A 563 -3.38 19.69 -23.20
N SER A 564 -2.55 18.69 -23.48
CA SER A 564 -1.35 18.84 -24.32
C SER A 564 -1.68 19.32 -25.74
N ALA A 565 -2.88 19.05 -26.24
CA ALA A 565 -3.35 19.56 -27.53
C ALA A 565 -3.55 21.10 -27.53
N LEU A 566 -3.73 21.71 -26.37
CA LEU A 566 -4.03 23.13 -26.20
C LEU A 566 -2.81 23.95 -25.76
N HIS A 567 -1.86 23.32 -25.07
CA HIS A 567 -0.67 23.99 -24.57
C HIS A 567 0.48 22.99 -24.36
N PRO A 568 1.75 23.38 -24.61
CA PRO A 568 2.91 22.47 -24.45
C PRO A 568 3.24 22.14 -22.99
N LEU A 569 2.87 22.99 -22.03
CA LEU A 569 3.19 22.82 -20.60
C LEU A 569 2.71 21.46 -19.99
N PRO A 570 1.45 21.03 -20.16
CA PRO A 570 1.00 19.70 -19.72
C PRO A 570 1.90 18.53 -20.14
N GLU A 571 2.32 18.48 -21.40
CA GLU A 571 3.20 17.44 -21.93
C GLU A 571 4.55 17.42 -21.21
N LYS A 572 5.14 18.61 -20.99
CA LYS A 572 6.41 18.74 -20.25
C LYS A 572 6.27 18.31 -18.79
N ILE A 573 5.16 18.63 -18.14
CA ILE A 573 4.86 18.19 -16.77
C ILE A 573 4.76 16.66 -16.70
N LEU A 574 4.11 16.03 -17.68
CA LEU A 574 4.05 14.56 -17.78
C LEU A 574 5.43 13.95 -17.92
N ALA A 575 6.25 14.47 -18.84
CA ALA A 575 7.63 14.01 -19.02
C ALA A 575 8.46 14.18 -17.74
N TYR A 576 8.35 15.31 -17.04
CA TYR A 576 9.07 15.56 -15.78
C TYR A 576 8.65 14.57 -14.68
N ARG A 577 7.33 14.36 -14.51
CA ARG A 577 6.80 13.38 -13.56
C ARG A 577 7.28 11.97 -13.89
N GLN A 578 7.36 11.62 -15.17
CA GLN A 578 7.92 10.36 -15.61
C GLN A 578 9.39 10.23 -15.20
N MET A 579 10.24 11.23 -15.44
CA MET A 579 11.65 11.19 -15.03
C MET A 579 11.81 11.05 -13.51
N LYS A 580 11.05 11.83 -12.71
CA LYS A 580 11.08 11.72 -11.24
C LYS A 580 10.59 10.35 -10.75
N LYS A 581 9.59 9.76 -11.42
CA LYS A 581 9.14 8.39 -11.15
C LYS A 581 10.23 7.38 -11.49
N LEU A 582 10.92 7.52 -12.63
CA LEU A 582 12.01 6.62 -13.01
C LEU A 582 13.12 6.59 -11.96
N LEU A 583 13.53 7.76 -11.45
CA LEU A 583 14.53 7.87 -10.39
C LEU A 583 14.05 7.22 -9.08
N SER A 584 12.94 7.71 -8.52
CA SER A 584 12.46 7.31 -7.19
C SER A 584 11.92 5.87 -7.12
N THR A 585 11.34 5.36 -8.21
CA THR A 585 10.68 4.05 -8.24
C THR A 585 11.61 2.94 -8.71
N TYR A 586 12.58 3.24 -9.59
CA TYR A 586 13.46 2.22 -10.17
C TYR A 586 14.93 2.46 -9.83
N VAL A 587 15.51 3.60 -10.22
CA VAL A 587 16.97 3.82 -10.07
C VAL A 587 17.40 3.79 -8.59
N ASP A 588 16.74 4.54 -7.71
CA ASP A 588 17.13 4.61 -6.30
C ASP A 588 16.90 3.29 -5.55
N PRO A 589 15.77 2.56 -5.74
CA PRO A 589 15.61 1.24 -5.14
C PRO A 589 16.57 0.18 -5.70
N ILE A 590 16.84 0.18 -7.01
CA ILE A 590 17.81 -0.74 -7.63
C ILE A 590 19.19 -0.47 -7.02
N SER A 591 19.67 0.77 -7.06
CA SER A 591 20.99 1.15 -6.56
C SER A 591 21.21 0.74 -5.09
N ARG A 592 20.20 0.93 -4.23
CA ARG A 592 20.26 0.50 -2.83
C ARG A 592 20.12 -1.01 -2.61
N GLY A 593 19.49 -1.72 -3.56
CA GLY A 593 19.18 -3.14 -3.46
C GLY A 593 20.25 -4.07 -4.02
N VAL A 594 21.23 -3.56 -4.77
CA VAL A 594 22.31 -4.38 -5.33
C VAL A 594 23.25 -4.86 -4.22
N ASP A 595 23.49 -6.16 -4.14
CA ASP A 595 24.41 -6.78 -3.19
C ASP A 595 25.88 -6.53 -3.54
N ALA A 596 26.80 -7.06 -2.71
CA ALA A 596 28.24 -6.91 -2.92
C ALA A 596 28.76 -7.59 -4.20
N GLN A 597 28.04 -8.59 -4.71
CA GLN A 597 28.35 -9.34 -5.93
C GLN A 597 27.78 -8.67 -7.19
N GLY A 598 27.07 -7.54 -7.03
CA GLY A 598 26.48 -6.82 -8.14
C GLY A 598 25.13 -7.38 -8.59
N ARG A 599 24.45 -8.17 -7.75
CA ARG A 599 23.14 -8.79 -8.06
C ARG A 599 22.02 -8.15 -7.27
N LEU A 600 20.85 -8.10 -7.90
CA LEU A 600 19.63 -7.54 -7.37
C LEU A 600 18.62 -8.66 -7.10
N HIS A 601 18.09 -8.71 -5.88
CA HIS A 601 17.28 -9.81 -5.36
C HIS A 601 15.84 -9.35 -5.10
N GLY A 602 15.01 -9.32 -6.14
CA GLY A 602 13.59 -9.00 -6.00
C GLY A 602 12.80 -10.18 -5.43
N GLN A 603 11.85 -9.91 -4.54
CA GLN A 603 10.95 -10.91 -3.95
C GLN A 603 9.74 -11.15 -4.84
N PHE A 604 9.34 -12.40 -5.01
CA PHE A 604 8.16 -12.78 -5.80
C PHE A 604 7.05 -13.31 -4.89
N ASN A 605 5.83 -12.81 -5.06
CA ASN A 605 4.69 -13.13 -4.18
C ASN A 605 3.55 -13.80 -4.97
N GLN A 606 3.11 -14.97 -4.50
CA GLN A 606 2.02 -15.75 -5.10
C GLN A 606 0.63 -15.26 -4.70
N THR A 607 0.47 -14.72 -3.49
CA THR A 607 -0.83 -14.52 -2.84
C THR A 607 -1.33 -13.06 -2.85
N VAL A 608 -0.75 -12.20 -3.69
CA VAL A 608 -1.07 -10.76 -3.73
C VAL A 608 -2.13 -10.41 -4.78
N THR A 609 -2.01 -10.92 -6.02
CA THR A 609 -2.93 -10.54 -7.08
C THR A 609 -4.14 -11.45 -7.11
N ALA A 610 -5.35 -10.90 -7.23
CA ALA A 610 -6.57 -11.72 -7.32
C ALA A 610 -6.66 -12.55 -8.63
N THR A 611 -5.85 -12.20 -9.63
CA THR A 611 -5.84 -12.84 -10.96
C THR A 611 -4.96 -14.08 -11.04
N GLY A 612 -4.24 -14.45 -9.97
CA GLY A 612 -3.27 -15.56 -10.02
C GLY A 612 -1.88 -15.17 -10.50
N ARG A 613 -1.69 -13.98 -11.10
CA ARG A 613 -0.37 -13.46 -11.50
C ARG A 613 0.56 -13.30 -10.30
N LEU A 614 1.83 -13.59 -10.50
CA LEU A 614 2.88 -13.22 -9.55
C LEU A 614 2.98 -11.70 -9.44
N SER A 615 3.39 -11.21 -8.28
CA SER A 615 3.82 -9.82 -8.10
C SER A 615 5.27 -9.79 -7.61
N SER A 616 5.97 -8.67 -7.82
CA SER A 616 7.35 -8.48 -7.36
C SER A 616 7.50 -7.26 -6.45
N SER A 617 8.35 -7.38 -5.43
CA SER A 617 8.64 -6.34 -4.44
C SER A 617 10.11 -6.36 -4.00
N ASN A 618 10.61 -5.23 -3.49
CA ASN A 618 11.95 -5.10 -2.89
C ASN A 618 13.15 -5.45 -3.81
N PRO A 619 13.31 -4.85 -5.00
CA PRO A 619 12.41 -3.91 -5.69
C PRO A 619 11.43 -4.64 -6.63
N ASN A 620 10.48 -3.91 -7.20
CA ASN A 620 9.53 -4.49 -8.17
C ASN A 620 10.19 -4.67 -9.54
N LEU A 621 10.54 -5.92 -9.87
CA LEU A 621 11.18 -6.29 -11.13
C LEU A 621 10.20 -6.46 -12.31
N GLN A 622 8.90 -6.51 -12.05
CA GLN A 622 7.89 -6.71 -13.10
C GLN A 622 7.50 -5.41 -13.82
N ASN A 623 7.61 -4.27 -13.16
CA ASN A 623 7.10 -3.00 -13.69
C ASN A 623 8.19 -2.11 -14.32
N ILE A 624 9.36 -2.66 -14.63
CA ILE A 624 10.48 -1.88 -15.20
C ILE A 624 10.11 -1.42 -16.62
N PRO A 625 10.04 -0.10 -16.88
CA PRO A 625 9.52 0.41 -18.15
C PRO A 625 10.42 0.09 -19.34
N MET A 626 9.84 -0.34 -20.47
CA MET A 626 10.60 -0.61 -21.72
C MET A 626 10.22 0.32 -22.89
N ARG A 627 9.06 0.99 -22.83
CA ARG A 627 8.55 1.76 -23.97
C ARG A 627 9.33 3.06 -24.21
N SER A 628 9.65 3.79 -23.14
CA SER A 628 10.36 5.08 -23.22
C SER A 628 11.88 4.88 -23.37
N PRO A 629 12.59 5.79 -24.06
CA PRO A 629 14.04 5.74 -24.17
C PRO A 629 14.74 5.64 -22.80
N ALA A 630 14.38 6.51 -21.85
CA ALA A 630 14.93 6.49 -20.49
C ALA A 630 14.63 5.17 -19.73
N GLY A 631 13.46 4.56 -19.95
CA GLY A 631 13.14 3.26 -19.39
C GLY A 631 14.02 2.14 -19.96
N ARG A 632 14.27 2.18 -21.28
CA ARG A 632 15.19 1.23 -21.93
C ARG A 632 16.61 1.34 -21.39
N GLU A 633 17.09 2.56 -21.13
CA GLU A 633 18.41 2.74 -20.52
C GLU A 633 18.51 2.06 -19.14
N ILE A 634 17.46 2.16 -18.30
CA ILE A 634 17.41 1.43 -17.03
C ILE A 634 17.38 -0.09 -17.26
N ARG A 635 16.58 -0.58 -18.21
CA ARG A 635 16.47 -2.02 -18.49
C ARG A 635 17.77 -2.59 -19.10
N LYS A 636 18.57 -1.79 -19.81
CA LYS A 636 19.91 -2.16 -20.31
C LYS A 636 20.93 -2.40 -19.18
N CYS A 637 20.73 -1.80 -18.00
CA CYS A 637 21.61 -2.03 -16.86
C CYS A 637 21.52 -3.46 -16.31
N PHE A 638 20.47 -4.22 -16.66
CA PHE A 638 20.32 -5.62 -16.28
C PHE A 638 21.08 -6.49 -17.27
N ILE A 639 22.17 -7.11 -16.80
CA ILE A 639 23.14 -7.80 -17.63
C ILE A 639 23.28 -9.27 -17.24
N ALA A 640 23.80 -10.08 -18.16
CA ALA A 640 24.26 -11.42 -17.85
C ALA A 640 25.59 -11.38 -17.07
N GLY A 641 25.85 -12.44 -16.31
CA GLY A 641 27.16 -12.73 -15.72
C GLY A 641 28.22 -13.06 -16.78
N GLU A 642 29.45 -13.22 -16.32
CA GLU A 642 30.59 -13.53 -17.19
C GLU A 642 30.41 -14.88 -17.91
N ASN A 643 30.73 -14.92 -19.21
CA ASN A 643 30.54 -16.07 -20.11
C ASN A 643 29.08 -16.57 -20.20
N ARG A 644 28.13 -15.70 -19.91
CA ARG A 644 26.70 -15.97 -19.98
C ARG A 644 25.98 -14.93 -20.84
N VAL A 645 24.75 -15.27 -21.20
CA VAL A 645 23.78 -14.41 -21.89
C VAL A 645 22.45 -14.49 -21.18
N LEU A 646 21.68 -13.40 -21.30
CA LEU A 646 20.27 -13.41 -20.92
C LEU A 646 19.48 -14.00 -22.09
N LEU A 647 18.55 -14.89 -21.79
CA LEU A 647 17.59 -15.45 -22.74
C LEU A 647 16.19 -15.08 -22.26
N SER A 648 15.43 -14.41 -23.11
CA SER A 648 14.03 -14.07 -22.85
C SER A 648 13.14 -15.00 -23.67
N ALA A 649 12.12 -15.58 -23.03
CA ALA A 649 11.10 -16.40 -23.67
C ALA A 649 9.72 -15.84 -23.34
N ASP A 650 9.00 -15.37 -24.35
CA ASP A 650 7.72 -14.68 -24.21
C ASP A 650 6.61 -15.41 -24.97
N TYR A 651 5.46 -15.61 -24.34
CA TYR A 651 4.31 -16.19 -25.04
C TYR A 651 3.71 -15.19 -26.02
N SER A 652 3.69 -15.57 -27.29
CA SER A 652 3.11 -14.74 -28.34
C SER A 652 1.58 -14.68 -28.24
N GLN A 653 1.06 -13.56 -27.74
CA GLN A 653 -0.38 -13.24 -27.69
C GLN A 653 -1.21 -14.29 -26.94
N ILE A 654 -0.71 -14.75 -25.79
CA ILE A 654 -1.30 -15.85 -25.01
C ILE A 654 -2.80 -15.64 -24.70
N GLU A 655 -3.21 -14.41 -24.37
CA GLU A 655 -4.60 -14.13 -24.00
C GLU A 655 -5.55 -14.25 -25.19
N LEU A 656 -5.11 -13.92 -26.42
CA LEU A 656 -5.91 -14.09 -27.63
C LEU A 656 -5.95 -15.56 -28.09
N ARG A 657 -4.89 -16.34 -27.82
CA ARG A 657 -4.90 -17.80 -28.02
C ARG A 657 -5.86 -18.49 -27.06
N LEU A 658 -5.92 -18.02 -25.81
CA LEU A 658 -6.91 -18.47 -24.83
C LEU A 658 -8.33 -18.08 -25.24
N LEU A 659 -8.51 -16.87 -25.79
CA LEU A 659 -9.80 -16.48 -26.37
C LEU A 659 -10.24 -17.44 -27.49
N ALA A 660 -9.33 -17.79 -28.41
CA ALA A 660 -9.58 -18.77 -29.46
C ALA A 660 -9.91 -20.17 -28.89
N HIS A 661 -9.16 -20.59 -27.86
CA HIS A 661 -9.37 -21.88 -27.20
C HIS A 661 -10.75 -21.99 -26.53
N PHE A 662 -11.18 -20.97 -25.78
CA PHE A 662 -12.45 -20.98 -25.07
C PHE A 662 -13.65 -20.70 -25.97
N SER A 663 -13.51 -19.82 -26.96
CA SER A 663 -14.61 -19.52 -27.89
C SER A 663 -14.82 -20.62 -28.93
N GLU A 664 -13.76 -21.36 -29.24
CA GLU A 664 -13.74 -22.34 -30.33
C GLU A 664 -14.20 -21.74 -31.66
N ASP A 665 -13.94 -20.44 -31.83
CA ASP A 665 -14.30 -19.70 -33.02
C ASP A 665 -13.44 -20.18 -34.21
N PRO A 666 -14.04 -20.73 -35.28
CA PRO A 666 -13.28 -21.38 -36.34
C PRO A 666 -12.37 -20.40 -37.08
N GLU A 667 -12.79 -19.16 -37.27
CA GLU A 667 -11.99 -18.14 -37.95
C GLU A 667 -10.83 -17.70 -37.06
N LEU A 668 -11.08 -17.46 -35.77
CA LEU A 668 -10.01 -17.09 -34.82
C LEU A 668 -9.00 -18.23 -34.62
N MET A 669 -9.46 -19.48 -34.56
CA MET A 669 -8.59 -20.65 -34.50
C MET A 669 -7.73 -20.79 -35.75
N ALA A 670 -8.32 -20.65 -36.94
CA ALA A 670 -7.61 -20.75 -38.21
C ALA A 670 -6.47 -19.72 -38.34
N VAL A 671 -6.65 -18.51 -37.80
CA VAL A 671 -5.60 -17.48 -37.75
C VAL A 671 -4.37 -18.00 -37.01
N PHE A 672 -4.55 -18.62 -35.84
CA PHE A 672 -3.45 -19.13 -35.04
C PHE A 672 -2.86 -20.44 -35.58
N GLU A 673 -3.68 -21.32 -36.17
CA GLU A 673 -3.22 -22.55 -36.83
C GLU A 673 -2.31 -22.26 -38.03
N ARG A 674 -2.61 -21.18 -38.77
CA ARG A 674 -1.79 -20.71 -39.90
C ARG A 674 -0.62 -19.82 -39.47
N ASN A 675 -0.45 -19.58 -38.17
CA ASN A 675 0.53 -18.66 -37.61
C ASN A 675 0.46 -17.24 -38.22
N GLU A 676 -0.76 -16.79 -38.55
CA GLU A 676 -1.01 -15.44 -39.05
C GLU A 676 -0.98 -14.41 -37.89
N ASP A 677 -0.57 -13.18 -38.19
CA ASP A 677 -0.64 -12.08 -37.23
C ASP A 677 -2.09 -11.66 -37.00
N ILE A 678 -2.63 -11.99 -35.82
CA ILE A 678 -4.01 -11.67 -35.44
C ILE A 678 -4.32 -10.17 -35.49
N HIS A 679 -3.36 -9.29 -35.19
CA HIS A 679 -3.58 -7.85 -35.27
C HIS A 679 -3.63 -7.37 -36.71
N ALA A 680 -2.78 -7.94 -37.59
CA ALA A 680 -2.85 -7.64 -39.02
C ALA A 680 -4.13 -8.18 -39.66
N ARG A 681 -4.56 -9.40 -39.28
CA ARG A 681 -5.84 -9.98 -39.70
C ARG A 681 -7.02 -9.10 -39.27
N THR A 682 -7.02 -8.68 -38.03
CA THR A 682 -8.06 -7.77 -37.49
C THR A 682 -8.01 -6.42 -38.21
N ALA A 683 -6.82 -5.88 -38.49
CA ALA A 683 -6.69 -4.63 -39.23
C ALA A 683 -7.28 -4.74 -40.64
N ARG A 684 -7.00 -5.83 -41.36
CA ARG A 684 -7.60 -6.08 -42.69
C ARG A 684 -9.11 -6.17 -42.63
N LEU A 685 -9.65 -6.84 -41.61
CA LEU A 685 -11.09 -6.96 -41.40
C LEU A 685 -11.76 -5.60 -41.16
N LEU A 686 -11.13 -4.75 -40.34
CA LEU A 686 -11.74 -3.50 -39.86
C LEU A 686 -11.44 -2.29 -40.76
N PHE A 687 -10.30 -2.28 -41.44
CA PHE A 687 -9.82 -1.12 -42.21
C PHE A 687 -9.52 -1.45 -43.68
N GLY A 688 -9.51 -2.72 -44.09
CA GLY A 688 -9.16 -3.14 -45.44
C GLY A 688 -7.65 -3.22 -45.70
N ASP A 689 -7.28 -3.46 -46.95
CA ASP A 689 -5.89 -3.47 -47.41
C ASP A 689 -5.50 -2.14 -48.08
N PRO A 690 -4.20 -1.74 -48.03
CA PRO A 690 -3.10 -2.44 -47.37
C PRO A 690 -3.07 -2.21 -45.85
N VAL A 691 -2.64 -3.23 -45.09
CA VAL A 691 -2.41 -3.11 -43.65
C VAL A 691 -1.15 -2.28 -43.38
N THR A 692 -1.31 -1.16 -42.68
CA THR A 692 -0.24 -0.24 -42.27
C THR A 692 0.14 -0.44 -40.80
N PRO A 693 1.33 0.01 -40.33
CA PRO A 693 1.69 -0.05 -38.91
C PRO A 693 0.68 0.66 -37.99
N GLU A 694 0.07 1.76 -38.46
CA GLU A 694 -0.94 2.49 -37.70
C GLU A 694 -2.25 1.70 -37.56
N THR A 695 -2.76 1.15 -38.66
CA THR A 695 -4.00 0.33 -38.65
C THR A 695 -3.81 -0.95 -37.85
N ARG A 696 -2.64 -1.58 -37.93
CA ARG A 696 -2.26 -2.71 -37.06
C ARG A 696 -2.26 -2.31 -35.57
N ARG A 697 -1.73 -1.13 -35.22
CA ARG A 697 -1.74 -0.61 -33.85
C ARG A 697 -3.18 -0.38 -33.35
N LYS A 698 -4.04 0.24 -34.16
CA LYS A 698 -5.47 0.43 -33.83
C LYS A 698 -6.18 -0.92 -33.64
N ALA A 699 -5.93 -1.89 -34.52
CA ALA A 699 -6.48 -3.23 -34.39
C ALA A 699 -5.99 -3.97 -33.13
N LYS A 700 -4.73 -3.75 -32.71
CA LYS A 700 -4.23 -4.23 -31.42
C LYS A 700 -5.03 -3.64 -30.26
N THR A 701 -5.25 -2.32 -30.25
CA THR A 701 -6.09 -1.65 -29.24
C THR A 701 -7.50 -2.23 -29.22
N ILE A 702 -8.10 -2.49 -30.39
CA ILE A 702 -9.45 -3.09 -30.48
C ILE A 702 -9.48 -4.52 -29.93
N ASN A 703 -8.52 -5.38 -30.30
CA ASN A 703 -8.45 -6.75 -29.79
C ASN A 703 -8.41 -6.79 -28.25
N PHE A 704 -7.53 -5.98 -27.64
CA PHE A 704 -7.45 -5.92 -26.18
C PHE A 704 -8.63 -5.19 -25.57
N GLY A 705 -9.19 -4.18 -26.25
CA GLY A 705 -10.40 -3.50 -25.80
C GLY A 705 -11.59 -4.45 -25.69
N ILE A 706 -11.79 -5.29 -26.70
CA ILE A 706 -12.85 -6.31 -26.72
C ILE A 706 -12.58 -7.39 -25.67
N LEU A 707 -11.34 -7.87 -25.57
CA LEU A 707 -10.93 -8.86 -24.57
C LEU A 707 -11.26 -8.40 -23.14
N TYR A 708 -11.12 -7.10 -22.86
CA TYR A 708 -11.37 -6.52 -21.54
C TYR A 708 -12.77 -5.91 -21.38
N GLY A 709 -13.68 -6.18 -22.31
CA GLY A 709 -15.07 -5.71 -22.25
C GLY A 709 -15.20 -4.18 -22.24
N MET A 710 -14.35 -3.48 -23.00
CA MET A 710 -14.46 -2.03 -23.15
C MET A 710 -15.77 -1.65 -23.86
N SER A 711 -16.42 -0.60 -23.35
CA SER A 711 -17.56 -0.01 -24.04
C SER A 711 -17.12 0.70 -25.32
N ALA A 712 -18.02 0.86 -26.29
CA ALA A 712 -17.76 1.64 -27.50
C ALA A 712 -17.27 3.06 -27.17
N PHE A 713 -17.80 3.69 -26.12
CA PHE A 713 -17.35 5.00 -25.66
C PHE A 713 -15.88 4.98 -25.20
N SER A 714 -15.49 4.01 -24.37
CA SER A 714 -14.10 3.88 -23.91
C SER A 714 -13.15 3.58 -25.06
N LEU A 715 -13.55 2.69 -25.96
CA LEU A 715 -12.77 2.35 -27.15
C LEU A 715 -12.61 3.55 -28.09
N SER A 716 -13.62 4.42 -28.18
CA SER A 716 -13.56 5.62 -29.02
C SER A 716 -12.52 6.62 -28.51
N GLN A 717 -12.36 6.76 -27.18
CA GLN A 717 -11.31 7.61 -26.58
C GLN A 717 -9.92 7.08 -26.90
N ASP A 718 -9.69 5.77 -26.75
CA ASP A 718 -8.38 5.14 -27.01
C ASP A 718 -7.97 5.19 -28.49
N LEU A 719 -8.95 5.14 -29.40
CA LEU A 719 -8.72 5.18 -30.85
C LEU A 719 -8.73 6.59 -31.43
N GLY A 720 -9.28 7.58 -30.71
CA GLY A 720 -9.50 8.93 -31.21
C GLY A 720 -10.55 8.99 -32.32
N VAL A 721 -11.64 8.23 -32.18
CA VAL A 721 -12.75 8.15 -33.16
C VAL A 721 -14.10 8.46 -32.51
N GLU A 722 -15.13 8.66 -33.33
CA GLU A 722 -16.49 8.86 -32.84
C GLU A 722 -17.07 7.57 -32.21
N PRO A 723 -17.90 7.65 -31.16
CA PRO A 723 -18.48 6.48 -30.51
C PRO A 723 -19.27 5.56 -31.46
N GLN A 724 -19.95 6.10 -32.47
CA GLN A 724 -20.66 5.27 -33.45
C GLN A 724 -19.68 4.46 -34.32
N GLU A 725 -18.52 5.03 -34.65
CA GLU A 725 -17.48 4.33 -35.41
C GLU A 725 -16.83 3.23 -34.57
N ALA A 726 -16.58 3.50 -33.29
CA ALA A 726 -16.10 2.50 -32.34
C ALA A 726 -17.07 1.32 -32.18
N GLN A 727 -18.38 1.60 -32.10
CA GLN A 727 -19.40 0.55 -32.10
C GLN A 727 -19.37 -0.27 -33.40
N ALA A 728 -19.25 0.38 -34.56
CA ALA A 728 -19.14 -0.31 -35.84
C ALA A 728 -17.87 -1.18 -35.96
N PHE A 729 -16.77 -0.86 -35.26
CA PHE A 729 -15.62 -1.76 -35.16
C PHE A 729 -15.93 -2.99 -34.30
N ILE A 730 -16.60 -2.81 -33.16
CA ILE A 730 -17.02 -3.89 -32.27
C ILE A 730 -17.97 -4.85 -33.01
N ASP A 731 -18.98 -4.31 -33.69
CA ASP A 731 -19.97 -5.11 -34.42
C ASP A 731 -19.32 -5.92 -35.54
N ARG A 732 -18.40 -5.32 -36.30
CA ARG A 732 -17.63 -6.03 -37.34
C ARG A 732 -16.71 -7.11 -36.77
N TYR A 733 -16.11 -6.86 -35.61
CA TYR A 733 -15.28 -7.85 -34.93
C TYR A 733 -16.11 -9.08 -34.53
N PHE A 734 -17.23 -8.88 -33.84
CA PHE A 734 -18.13 -9.98 -33.48
C PHE A 734 -18.79 -10.64 -34.69
N GLY A 735 -19.03 -9.90 -35.77
CA GLY A 735 -19.49 -10.48 -37.04
C GLY A 735 -18.47 -11.43 -37.68
N ALA A 736 -17.17 -11.14 -37.55
CA ALA A 736 -16.11 -11.98 -38.08
C ALA A 736 -15.72 -13.14 -37.16
N PHE A 737 -15.87 -12.95 -35.85
CA PHE A 737 -15.60 -13.96 -34.82
C PHE A 737 -16.89 -14.25 -34.02
N PRO A 738 -17.90 -14.88 -34.65
CA PRO A 738 -19.25 -15.00 -34.12
C PRO A 738 -19.37 -15.78 -32.82
N LYS A 739 -18.39 -16.61 -32.43
CA LYS A 739 -18.44 -17.34 -31.16
C LYS A 739 -17.84 -16.58 -29.97
N VAL A 740 -17.19 -15.44 -30.19
CA VAL A 740 -16.57 -14.66 -29.10
C VAL A 740 -17.62 -14.00 -28.21
N GLY A 741 -18.69 -13.44 -28.80
CA GLY A 741 -19.80 -12.85 -28.04
C GLY A 741 -20.51 -13.88 -27.14
N PRO A 742 -20.98 -15.01 -27.70
CA PRO A 742 -21.58 -16.10 -26.93
C PRO A 742 -20.69 -16.66 -25.81
N LEU A 743 -19.36 -16.70 -26.00
CA LEU A 743 -18.44 -17.05 -24.92
C LEU A 743 -18.56 -16.06 -23.75
N PHE A 744 -18.48 -14.76 -24.02
CA PHE A 744 -18.59 -13.76 -22.96
C PHE A 744 -19.94 -13.84 -22.25
N ASP A 745 -21.03 -13.99 -23.00
CA ASP A 745 -22.36 -14.16 -22.42
C ASP A 745 -22.41 -15.39 -21.50
N SER A 746 -21.87 -16.54 -21.92
CA SER A 746 -21.83 -17.76 -21.12
C SER A 746 -21.03 -17.61 -19.82
N ILE A 747 -19.87 -16.93 -19.87
CA ILE A 747 -19.05 -16.65 -18.70
C ILE A 747 -19.83 -15.76 -17.73
N LEU A 748 -20.51 -14.73 -18.23
CA LEU A 748 -21.27 -13.80 -17.41
C LEU A 748 -22.52 -14.44 -16.81
N GLU A 749 -23.23 -15.29 -17.56
CA GLU A 749 -24.38 -16.04 -17.08
C GLU A 749 -23.99 -17.00 -15.96
N GLU A 750 -22.90 -17.76 -16.14
CA GLU A 750 -22.39 -18.65 -15.10
C GLU A 750 -21.94 -17.85 -13.88
N ALA A 751 -21.16 -16.78 -14.06
CA ALA A 751 -20.66 -15.95 -12.97
C ALA A 751 -21.79 -15.28 -12.17
N LYS A 752 -22.87 -14.83 -12.84
CA LYS A 752 -24.07 -14.27 -12.18
C LYS A 752 -24.86 -15.35 -11.43
N LYS A 753 -24.82 -16.60 -11.87
CA LYS A 753 -25.49 -17.73 -11.21
C LYS A 753 -24.73 -18.22 -9.97
N THR A 754 -23.41 -18.32 -10.06
CA THR A 754 -22.56 -18.93 -9.03
C THR A 754 -21.89 -17.90 -8.12
N GLY A 755 -21.72 -16.67 -8.59
CA GLY A 755 -20.91 -15.64 -7.94
C GLY A 755 -19.40 -15.83 -8.10
N GLU A 756 -18.97 -16.76 -8.94
CA GLU A 756 -17.56 -17.11 -9.13
C GLU A 756 -17.24 -17.51 -10.58
N VAL A 757 -15.96 -17.45 -10.93
CA VAL A 757 -15.40 -17.94 -12.19
C VAL A 757 -14.17 -18.79 -11.94
N ARG A 758 -13.82 -19.66 -12.90
CA ARG A 758 -12.64 -20.51 -12.87
C ARG A 758 -11.75 -20.35 -14.10
N THR A 759 -10.46 -20.53 -13.91
CA THR A 759 -9.46 -20.55 -14.99
C THR A 759 -9.31 -21.96 -15.58
N ILE A 760 -8.45 -22.09 -16.59
CA ILE A 760 -8.16 -23.36 -17.27
C ILE A 760 -7.61 -24.47 -16.35
N LEU A 761 -6.90 -24.12 -15.28
CA LEU A 761 -6.43 -25.07 -14.26
C LEU A 761 -7.32 -25.09 -13.01
N GLY A 762 -8.55 -24.57 -13.10
CA GLY A 762 -9.54 -24.65 -12.03
C GLY A 762 -9.38 -23.64 -10.89
N ARG A 763 -8.47 -22.66 -11.02
CA ARG A 763 -8.31 -21.59 -10.03
C ARG A 763 -9.59 -20.80 -9.90
N LYS A 764 -10.11 -20.69 -8.68
CA LYS A 764 -11.36 -20.02 -8.37
C LYS A 764 -11.18 -18.54 -8.08
N ARG A 765 -12.12 -17.71 -8.53
CA ARG A 765 -12.26 -16.32 -8.08
C ARG A 765 -13.73 -15.98 -7.82
N ARG A 766 -14.03 -15.54 -6.61
CA ARG A 766 -15.33 -14.95 -6.24
C ARG A 766 -15.41 -13.50 -6.70
N ILE A 767 -16.57 -13.10 -7.20
CA ILE A 767 -16.81 -11.75 -7.73
C ILE A 767 -18.12 -11.20 -7.12
N PRO A 768 -18.10 -10.80 -5.84
CA PRO A 768 -19.29 -10.26 -5.17
C PRO A 768 -19.82 -8.98 -5.84
N GLU A 769 -18.99 -8.25 -6.59
CA GLU A 769 -19.36 -7.05 -7.33
C GLU A 769 -20.48 -7.28 -8.35
N LEU A 770 -20.65 -8.52 -8.84
CA LEU A 770 -21.75 -8.90 -9.74
C LEU A 770 -23.14 -8.69 -9.10
N PHE A 771 -23.22 -8.73 -7.77
CA PHE A 771 -24.45 -8.57 -7.00
C PHE A 771 -24.57 -7.20 -6.32
N ALA A 772 -23.66 -6.27 -6.62
CA ALA A 772 -23.69 -4.92 -6.06
C ALA A 772 -24.97 -4.16 -6.46
N PRO A 773 -25.52 -3.30 -5.58
CA PRO A 773 -26.75 -2.57 -5.86
C PRO A 773 -26.58 -1.49 -6.93
N ASP A 774 -25.38 -0.94 -7.12
CA ASP A 774 -25.11 0.07 -8.13
C ASP A 774 -24.62 -0.53 -9.46
N ARG A 775 -25.00 0.12 -10.56
CA ARG A 775 -24.71 -0.36 -11.92
C ARG A 775 -23.21 -0.38 -12.23
N ARG A 776 -22.45 0.61 -11.74
CA ARG A 776 -21.02 0.75 -12.05
C ARG A 776 -20.21 -0.40 -11.46
N SER A 777 -20.51 -0.79 -10.22
CA SER A 777 -19.89 -1.94 -9.57
C SER A 777 -20.23 -3.25 -10.27
N ARG A 778 -21.48 -3.42 -10.74
CA ARG A 778 -21.86 -4.60 -11.54
C ARG A 778 -21.10 -4.69 -12.86
N GLU A 779 -21.05 -3.60 -13.63
CA GLU A 779 -20.27 -3.55 -14.89
C GLU A 779 -18.77 -3.76 -14.66
N TYR A 780 -18.26 -3.37 -13.48
CA TYR A 780 -16.90 -3.70 -13.07
C TYR A 780 -16.74 -5.20 -12.77
N GLY A 781 -17.67 -5.81 -12.03
CA GLY A 781 -17.70 -7.25 -11.78
C GLY A 781 -17.81 -8.10 -13.06
N GLU A 782 -18.62 -7.68 -14.02
CA GLU A 782 -18.76 -8.35 -15.33
C GLU A 782 -17.41 -8.37 -16.09
N ARG A 783 -16.73 -7.23 -16.17
CA ARG A 783 -15.38 -7.16 -16.77
C ARG A 783 -14.37 -8.01 -16.00
N MET A 784 -14.43 -8.01 -14.67
CA MET A 784 -13.57 -8.87 -13.86
C MET A 784 -13.78 -10.36 -14.13
N ALA A 785 -15.01 -10.80 -14.37
CA ALA A 785 -15.33 -12.20 -14.65
C ALA A 785 -14.62 -12.67 -15.93
N VAL A 786 -14.83 -11.97 -17.04
CA VAL A 786 -14.19 -12.26 -18.32
C VAL A 786 -12.67 -12.18 -18.22
N ASN A 787 -12.14 -11.11 -17.62
CA ASN A 787 -10.70 -10.93 -17.45
C ASN A 787 -10.08 -12.07 -16.64
N THR A 788 -10.76 -12.57 -15.62
CA THR A 788 -10.22 -13.64 -14.78
C THR A 788 -10.07 -14.93 -15.56
N VAL A 789 -11.07 -15.31 -16.35
CA VAL A 789 -11.03 -16.54 -17.15
C VAL A 789 -9.85 -16.50 -18.12
N LEU A 790 -9.63 -15.37 -18.80
CA LEU A 790 -8.59 -15.26 -19.82
C LEU A 790 -7.21 -14.96 -19.22
N GLN A 791 -7.08 -13.86 -18.49
CA GLN A 791 -5.82 -13.41 -17.89
C GLN A 791 -5.32 -14.36 -16.80
N GLY A 792 -6.25 -14.92 -16.01
CA GLY A 792 -5.92 -15.91 -14.99
C GLY A 792 -5.45 -17.23 -15.58
N SER A 793 -6.04 -17.66 -16.71
CA SER A 793 -5.55 -18.84 -17.44
C SER A 793 -4.17 -18.62 -18.04
N ALA A 794 -3.85 -17.40 -18.51
CA ALA A 794 -2.49 -17.06 -18.92
C ALA A 794 -1.50 -17.13 -17.75
N ALA A 795 -1.92 -16.65 -16.57
CA ALA A 795 -1.13 -16.77 -15.34
C ALA A 795 -0.92 -18.23 -14.90
N ASP A 796 -1.89 -19.10 -15.13
CA ASP A 796 -1.74 -20.53 -14.85
C ASP A 796 -0.74 -21.21 -15.81
N LEU A 797 -0.79 -20.89 -17.11
CA LEU A 797 0.15 -21.42 -18.10
C LEU A 797 1.59 -21.01 -17.84
N ILE A 798 1.83 -19.74 -17.49
CA ILE A 798 3.19 -19.29 -17.16
C ILE A 798 3.71 -19.97 -15.90
N LYS A 799 2.86 -20.16 -14.87
CA LYS A 799 3.24 -20.91 -13.65
C LYS A 799 3.54 -22.37 -13.95
N LYS A 800 2.71 -23.04 -14.76
CA LYS A 800 2.94 -24.41 -15.20
C LYS A 800 4.29 -24.54 -15.93
N SER A 801 4.59 -23.59 -16.82
CA SER A 801 5.87 -23.54 -17.54
C SER A 801 7.06 -23.39 -16.59
N MET A 802 6.94 -22.56 -15.56
CA MET A 802 7.99 -22.42 -14.54
C MET A 802 8.20 -23.73 -13.78
N VAL A 803 7.12 -24.42 -13.39
CA VAL A 803 7.19 -25.72 -12.70
C VAL A 803 7.84 -26.79 -13.57
N ASP A 804 7.42 -26.89 -14.84
CA ASP A 804 8.00 -27.82 -15.80
C ASP A 804 9.49 -27.55 -16.01
N PHE A 805 9.87 -26.26 -16.13
CA PHE A 805 11.28 -25.86 -16.22
C PHE A 805 12.06 -26.27 -14.98
N GLY A 806 11.48 -26.07 -13.78
CA GLY A 806 12.08 -26.50 -12.53
C GLY A 806 12.38 -27.99 -12.48
N GLN A 807 11.49 -28.83 -13.04
CA GLN A 807 11.69 -30.27 -13.16
C GLN A 807 12.81 -30.60 -14.15
N VAL A 808 12.82 -30.01 -15.35
CA VAL A 808 13.88 -30.23 -16.33
C VAL A 808 15.24 -29.79 -15.80
N ARG A 809 15.33 -28.61 -15.17
CA ARG A 809 16.56 -28.07 -14.61
C ARG A 809 17.13 -28.94 -13.48
N LYS A 810 16.29 -29.68 -12.75
CA LYS A 810 16.73 -30.60 -11.70
C LYS A 810 17.62 -31.71 -12.28
N ASP A 811 17.25 -32.23 -13.43
CA ASP A 811 17.97 -33.32 -14.11
C ASP A 811 19.04 -32.81 -15.09
N ARG A 812 18.85 -31.58 -15.59
CA ARG A 812 19.71 -30.91 -16.58
C ARG A 812 20.09 -29.50 -16.13
N PRO A 813 20.96 -29.31 -15.12
CA PRO A 813 21.31 -27.98 -14.61
C PRO A 813 21.99 -27.07 -15.65
N GLU A 814 22.54 -27.64 -16.72
CA GLU A 814 23.15 -26.91 -17.84
C GLU A 814 22.16 -26.08 -18.66
N VAL A 815 20.85 -26.37 -18.57
CA VAL A 815 19.81 -25.62 -19.31
C VAL A 815 19.65 -24.17 -18.83
N GLY A 816 20.30 -23.78 -17.73
CA GLY A 816 20.38 -22.40 -17.26
C GLY A 816 19.52 -22.12 -16.04
N ASP A 817 19.46 -20.84 -15.68
CA ASP A 817 18.86 -20.36 -14.45
C ASP A 817 17.72 -19.38 -14.74
N LEU A 818 16.51 -19.65 -14.23
CA LEU A 818 15.40 -18.71 -14.30
C LEU A 818 15.64 -17.58 -13.30
N LEU A 819 15.63 -16.32 -13.78
CA LEU A 819 15.93 -15.14 -12.97
C LEU A 819 14.70 -14.32 -12.63
N VAL A 820 13.87 -14.00 -13.64
CA VAL A 820 12.76 -13.07 -13.49
C VAL A 820 11.57 -13.57 -14.32
N GLN A 821 10.36 -13.40 -13.77
CA GLN A 821 9.11 -13.55 -14.51
C GLN A 821 8.45 -12.17 -14.62
N VAL A 822 8.08 -11.75 -15.83
CA VAL A 822 7.41 -10.48 -16.12
C VAL A 822 6.23 -10.74 -17.05
N HIS A 823 5.00 -10.59 -16.54
CA HIS A 823 3.77 -10.85 -17.32
C HIS A 823 3.74 -12.27 -17.93
N ASP A 824 3.97 -12.40 -19.23
CA ASP A 824 4.04 -13.64 -20.02
C ASP A 824 5.47 -14.00 -20.46
N GLU A 825 6.46 -13.20 -20.02
CA GLU A 825 7.89 -13.35 -20.28
C GLU A 825 8.60 -14.07 -19.11
N LEU A 826 9.44 -15.06 -19.46
CA LEU A 826 10.44 -15.66 -18.57
C LEU A 826 11.85 -15.26 -19.00
N LEU A 827 12.64 -14.73 -18.07
CA LEU A 827 14.01 -14.31 -18.29
C LEU A 827 14.98 -15.28 -17.61
N PHE A 828 15.88 -15.84 -18.39
CA PHE A 828 16.88 -16.81 -17.98
C PHE A 828 18.29 -16.27 -18.13
N GLU A 829 19.23 -16.85 -17.39
CA GLU A 829 20.66 -16.65 -17.54
C GLU A 829 21.32 -17.99 -17.93
N VAL A 830 21.96 -18.01 -19.09
CA VAL A 830 22.38 -19.23 -19.79
C VAL A 830 23.84 -19.10 -20.18
N ARG A 831 24.60 -20.19 -20.16
CA ARG A 831 25.96 -20.19 -20.71
C ARG A 831 25.92 -20.04 -22.22
N GLU A 832 26.84 -19.27 -22.78
CA GLU A 832 26.90 -19.02 -24.23
C GLU A 832 27.08 -20.29 -25.04
N ASP A 833 27.85 -21.26 -24.54
CA ASP A 833 28.12 -22.53 -25.19
C ASP A 833 26.92 -23.50 -25.20
N ASN A 834 25.89 -23.25 -24.38
CA ASN A 834 24.67 -24.07 -24.32
C ASN A 834 23.41 -23.34 -24.82
N LEU A 835 23.55 -22.13 -25.38
CA LEU A 835 22.43 -21.26 -25.72
C LEU A 835 21.41 -21.92 -26.67
N GLU A 836 21.87 -22.61 -27.72
CA GLU A 836 20.99 -23.21 -28.73
C GLU A 836 20.13 -24.35 -28.15
N ASP A 837 20.76 -25.28 -27.43
CA ASP A 837 20.06 -26.38 -26.76
C ASP A 837 19.08 -25.87 -25.69
N THR A 838 19.50 -24.91 -24.87
CA THR A 838 18.63 -24.26 -23.89
C THR A 838 17.44 -23.58 -24.56
N SER A 839 17.67 -22.83 -25.65
CA SER A 839 16.62 -22.12 -26.37
C SER A 839 15.56 -23.08 -26.92
N GLY A 840 16.01 -24.20 -27.51
CA GLY A 840 15.12 -25.26 -28.00
C GLY A 840 14.35 -25.94 -26.88
N THR A 841 15.02 -26.23 -25.76
CA THR A 841 14.43 -26.86 -24.58
C THR A 841 13.35 -25.98 -23.95
N ILE A 842 13.64 -24.71 -23.68
CA ILE A 842 12.70 -23.76 -23.07
C ILE A 842 11.49 -23.51 -23.98
N ARG A 843 11.73 -23.34 -25.29
CA ARG A 843 10.65 -23.16 -26.28
C ARG A 843 9.70 -24.36 -26.27
N SER A 844 10.24 -25.57 -26.46
CA SER A 844 9.45 -26.81 -26.49
C SER A 844 8.64 -27.02 -25.21
N LEU A 845 9.26 -26.73 -24.07
CA LEU A 845 8.64 -26.84 -22.75
C LEU A 845 7.46 -25.89 -22.58
N MET A 846 7.64 -24.61 -22.90
CA MET A 846 6.58 -23.62 -22.79
C MET A 846 5.46 -23.87 -23.81
N GLU A 847 5.80 -24.15 -25.07
CA GLU A 847 4.79 -24.49 -26.09
C GLU A 847 4.02 -25.77 -25.76
N GLY A 848 4.64 -26.70 -25.00
CA GLY A 848 4.06 -27.94 -24.50
C GLY A 848 3.44 -27.87 -23.10
N ALA A 849 3.41 -26.71 -22.45
CA ALA A 849 2.99 -26.59 -21.03
C ALA A 849 1.55 -27.07 -20.79
N LEU A 850 0.66 -26.81 -21.75
CA LEU A 850 -0.69 -27.34 -21.79
C LEU A 850 -1.17 -27.46 -23.24
N ARG A 851 -1.88 -28.55 -23.55
CA ARG A 851 -2.47 -28.75 -24.87
C ARG A 851 -3.73 -27.90 -25.05
N LEU A 852 -3.60 -26.78 -25.76
CA LEU A 852 -4.73 -25.97 -26.20
C LEU A 852 -5.28 -26.46 -27.55
N LYS A 853 -6.44 -25.90 -27.95
CA LYS A 853 -7.06 -26.13 -29.27
C LYS A 853 -6.35 -25.39 -30.40
N VAL A 854 -5.54 -24.39 -30.06
CA VAL A 854 -4.65 -23.64 -30.96
C VAL A 854 -3.21 -23.81 -30.49
N PRO A 855 -2.21 -23.75 -31.39
CA PRO A 855 -0.82 -23.87 -30.97
C PRO A 855 -0.43 -22.74 -30.01
N LEU A 856 0.34 -23.07 -28.97
CA LEU A 856 1.10 -22.08 -28.21
C LEU A 856 2.39 -21.77 -28.98
N ILE A 857 2.78 -20.50 -29.03
CA ILE A 857 4.01 -20.06 -29.71
C ILE A 857 4.80 -19.21 -28.75
N VAL A 858 6.10 -19.49 -28.66
CA VAL A 858 7.04 -18.75 -27.82
C VAL A 858 8.09 -18.06 -28.67
N GLN A 859 8.24 -16.77 -28.45
CA GLN A 859 9.34 -16.01 -29.03
C GLN A 859 10.52 -16.03 -28.06
N VAL A 860 11.68 -16.41 -28.60
CA VAL A 860 12.93 -16.45 -27.83
C VAL A 860 13.89 -15.43 -28.39
N GLY A 861 14.42 -14.57 -27.53
CA GLY A 861 15.50 -13.65 -27.83
C GLY A 861 16.66 -13.84 -26.85
N HIS A 862 17.85 -13.39 -27.22
CA HIS A 862 19.02 -13.47 -26.35
C HIS A 862 19.94 -12.27 -26.50
N GLY A 863 20.64 -11.91 -25.44
CA GLY A 863 21.50 -10.72 -25.43
C GLY A 863 22.38 -10.64 -24.19
N LYS A 864 23.30 -9.67 -24.21
CA LYS A 864 24.17 -9.38 -23.05
C LYS A 864 23.46 -8.61 -21.95
N ASN A 865 22.39 -7.89 -22.32
CA ASN A 865 21.50 -7.19 -21.42
C ASN A 865 20.03 -7.52 -21.74
N TRP A 866 19.14 -7.13 -20.85
CA TRP A 866 17.73 -7.49 -20.93
C TRP A 866 17.01 -6.82 -22.11
N VAL A 867 17.44 -5.64 -22.56
CA VAL A 867 16.85 -5.00 -23.74
C VAL A 867 17.19 -5.78 -25.01
N ASP A 868 18.45 -6.19 -25.15
CA ASP A 868 18.90 -6.97 -26.32
C ASP A 868 18.32 -8.39 -26.32
N ALA A 869 18.06 -8.95 -25.14
CA ALA A 869 17.45 -10.27 -25.01
C ALA A 869 15.95 -10.28 -25.32
N HIS A 870 15.25 -9.14 -25.18
CA HIS A 870 13.81 -9.11 -25.38
C HIS A 870 13.46 -9.38 -26.86
N PRO A 871 12.55 -10.33 -27.14
CA PRO A 871 12.13 -10.60 -28.51
C PRO A 871 11.45 -9.36 -29.13
N GLY A 872 11.77 -9.10 -30.40
CA GLY A 872 11.33 -7.90 -31.13
C GLY A 872 9.91 -7.94 -31.67
#